data_AF-A0A1E5JNH0-F1
#
_entry.id   AF-A0A1E5JNH0-F1
#
_cell.length_a   1.000
_cell.length_b   1.000
_cell.length_c   1.000
_cell.angle_alpha   90.00
_cell.angle_beta   90.00
_cell.angle_gamma   90.00
#
_symmetry.space_group_name_H-M   'P 1'
#
loop_
_entity.id
_entity.type
_entity.pdbx_description
1 polymer ?
#
loop_
_entity_poly.entity_id
_entity_poly.type
_entity_poly.pdbx_seq_one_letter_code
_entity_poly.pdbx_strand_id
1 'polypeptide(L)'
;MAESIKFVVNGESAGTIEVIIDNTSSELTATFIYKPNPETPIPKEMLLGYRDSSGKGHMILMTEDSGQWIAKRCIEPNESSDFFMHPDVKPGELHQKPNIINKIALSDGKIVISVYENPELNKKNKGSMQNRVLNAEGILSEPVDKSYQSGSGEQLVEVYFPAGYGAAPKEYGMQVMLDGDMHLHQDAFGNRMGTMDILDNLIAEGKMEPIIAVFVSPTQPTMEMGKWVSMPRLKEYGCDLQTDAMLTKIPEALRQAGISVTRDLQKIGLCGQSMGGLQALYTAKMHPDIYGLVIAQSPAVWWGPSSLRLSGEESTVPVRYEDDQTWRAPLANKEEQRYLLHMIQTGYDALSNREVPKGEPHIYLQAGILETGDCGLGDEPLTQATLSLAQELHVECRLHNGGHTAESWATGLAVQLPQAHPRLTALKENQLDSVPKTEAGAIDLTKAERIAEGGTHVLYRFSEAPFVIKVMKQNPNPKDLEELEKKYAVLYECFDKDGKQRCIRENHIILPVQLPGKDPQNAALSIVPYEKCFKSKVKFDFKIEPAELDPYLMEHNKELFGKAHKALIHKNDSESSFDLNDYPFIDERIGAILQRLDSDPTLRDVMIEFLTHYRDFYQKTGIIMDAMGFENILFFKDEYDDWQFKVGSVIKHDTGKYTNELFDALRHERKVDLDSFVNFTHAYFSPANIRAVNVCAMKLNLDPVIYDVIIDAHDLFKISLALSIPERMLAYARHGDFEKMKQILHEYKGELCFSHKDFWAYSLIADEYIKHAQTPEALQTYLYIVSQLPVIFPENKEDAQRVQDAKKALIERNNVHSKKIALHEELTKSVPDFKFRNRVSMPPREKTNNTESVTHNYKKQLQQTKTDDLHDTQRFILEQ
;
A
#
# COMPACT_ATOMS: atom_id res chain seq x y z
N MET A 1 16.80 20.94 23.61
CA MET A 1 18.11 21.63 23.64
C MET A 1 17.89 22.99 23.02
N ALA A 2 18.46 24.05 23.59
CA ALA A 2 18.37 25.38 22.99
C ALA A 2 19.07 25.37 21.61
N GLU A 3 18.38 25.83 20.58
CA GLU A 3 18.92 25.96 19.23
C GLU A 3 19.28 27.42 18.98
N SER A 4 20.38 27.69 18.29
CA SER A 4 20.73 29.06 17.90
C SER A 4 21.15 29.16 16.45
N ILE A 5 20.90 30.33 15.88
CA ILE A 5 21.31 30.70 14.54
C ILE A 5 22.08 32.00 14.53
N LYS A 6 23.10 32.11 13.68
CA LYS A 6 23.91 33.31 13.49
C LYS A 6 23.88 33.79 12.05
N PHE A 7 23.71 35.10 11.88
CA PHE A 7 23.78 35.77 10.58
C PHE A 7 24.77 36.93 10.64
N VAL A 8 25.45 37.19 9.51
CA VAL A 8 26.34 38.35 9.36
C VAL A 8 25.61 39.41 8.55
N VAL A 9 25.54 40.63 9.09
CA VAL A 9 25.00 41.81 8.45
C VAL A 9 26.16 42.63 7.88
N ASN A 10 26.03 43.06 6.63
CA ASN A 10 27.02 43.90 5.94
C ASN A 10 26.44 45.32 5.69
N GLY A 11 27.29 46.32 5.50
CA GLY A 11 26.88 47.70 5.23
C GLY A 11 27.06 48.64 6.43
N GLU A 12 26.33 49.76 6.47
CA GLU A 12 26.46 50.80 7.51
C GLU A 12 26.08 50.31 8.92
N SER A 13 25.32 49.23 9.02
CA SER A 13 24.95 48.54 10.27
C SER A 13 25.61 47.16 10.38
N ALA A 14 26.88 47.05 9.94
CA ALA A 14 27.58 45.78 9.94
C ALA A 14 27.72 45.18 11.35
N GLY A 15 27.53 43.88 11.47
CA GLY A 15 27.53 43.17 12.75
C GLY A 15 27.07 41.72 12.61
N THR A 16 26.89 41.04 13.73
CA THR A 16 26.37 39.68 13.79
C THR A 16 25.08 39.63 14.58
N ILE A 17 24.08 38.92 14.05
CA ILE A 17 22.83 38.63 14.75
C ILE A 17 22.85 37.17 15.17
N GLU A 18 22.53 36.89 16.43
CA GLU A 18 22.25 35.55 16.93
C GLU A 18 20.78 35.47 17.39
N VAL A 19 20.05 34.44 16.97
CA VAL A 19 18.71 34.14 17.49
C VAL A 19 18.74 32.80 18.19
N ILE A 20 18.30 32.74 19.44
CA ILE A 20 18.30 31.55 20.29
C ILE A 20 16.86 31.16 20.61
N ILE A 21 16.47 29.93 20.29
CA ILE A 21 15.18 29.34 20.64
C ILE A 21 15.38 28.38 21.82
N ASP A 22 14.71 28.68 22.92
CA ASP A 22 14.65 27.81 24.10
C ASP A 22 13.34 27.00 24.11
N ASN A 23 13.47 25.69 23.91
CA ASN A 23 12.39 24.70 23.92
C ASN A 23 12.40 23.80 25.17
N THR A 24 13.18 24.16 26.20
CA THR A 24 13.31 23.36 27.42
C THR A 24 12.29 23.72 28.49
N SER A 25 11.63 24.88 28.36
CA SER A 25 10.52 25.34 29.19
C SER A 25 9.15 24.98 28.61
N SER A 26 8.10 25.06 29.44
CA SER A 26 6.71 24.86 29.00
C SER A 26 6.22 25.89 27.97
N GLU A 27 6.90 27.03 27.88
CA GLU A 27 6.67 28.07 26.87
C GLU A 27 7.93 28.23 26.00
N LEU A 28 7.74 28.25 24.68
CA LEU A 28 8.81 28.38 23.71
C LEU A 28 9.21 29.85 23.58
N THR A 29 10.50 30.16 23.71
CA THR A 29 10.97 31.56 23.73
C THR A 29 12.11 31.83 22.75
N ALA A 30 12.01 32.93 22.01
CA ALA A 30 13.04 33.43 21.10
C ALA A 30 13.82 34.60 21.73
N THR A 31 15.14 34.52 21.71
CA THR A 31 16.06 35.57 22.15
C THR A 31 16.88 36.07 20.96
N PHE A 32 16.73 37.34 20.62
CA PHE A 32 17.45 38.02 19.55
C PHE A 32 18.61 38.80 20.13
N ILE A 33 19.80 38.58 19.61
CA ILE A 33 21.06 39.19 20.05
C ILE A 33 21.69 39.85 18.83
N TYR A 34 22.01 41.13 18.90
CA TYR A 34 22.79 41.83 17.88
C TYR A 34 24.11 42.30 18.47
N LYS A 35 25.20 42.02 17.76
CA LYS A 35 26.55 42.45 18.13
C LYS A 35 27.14 43.28 16.98
N PRO A 36 27.37 44.59 17.17
CA PRO A 36 27.93 45.46 16.13
C PRO A 36 29.37 45.06 15.79
N ASN A 37 29.78 45.32 14.55
CA ASN A 37 31.17 45.19 14.13
C ASN A 37 32.04 46.24 14.87
N PRO A 38 33.18 45.87 15.47
CA PRO A 38 34.09 46.80 16.13
C PRO A 38 34.54 48.00 15.28
N GLU A 39 34.50 47.87 13.94
CA GLU A 39 34.89 48.92 12.99
C GLU A 39 33.74 49.89 12.64
N THR A 40 32.53 49.63 13.13
CA THR A 40 31.34 50.49 12.92
C THR A 40 30.91 51.21 14.20
N PRO A 41 30.30 52.41 14.11
CA PRO A 41 29.76 53.10 15.27
C PRO A 41 28.72 52.23 16.01
N ILE A 42 28.88 52.10 17.33
CA ILE A 42 27.95 51.35 18.18
C ILE A 42 26.63 52.15 18.28
N PRO A 43 25.47 51.56 17.95
CA PRO A 43 24.17 52.21 18.13
C PRO A 43 23.95 52.60 19.60
N LYS A 44 23.32 53.75 19.84
CA LYS A 44 22.93 54.23 21.19
C LYS A 44 21.60 53.64 21.64
N GLU A 45 20.73 53.31 20.69
CA GLU A 45 19.42 52.67 20.92
C GLU A 45 19.19 51.61 19.85
N MET A 46 18.41 50.57 20.17
CA MET A 46 18.06 49.52 19.21
C MET A 46 16.62 49.06 19.39
N LEU A 47 15.89 48.98 18.28
CA LEU A 47 14.54 48.43 18.23
C LEU A 47 14.51 47.14 17.44
N LEU A 48 13.86 46.12 18.00
CA LEU A 48 13.43 44.92 17.31
C LEU A 48 11.97 45.10 16.89
N GLY A 49 11.72 45.23 15.59
CA GLY A 49 10.40 45.02 15.04
C GLY A 49 10.22 43.57 14.61
N TYR A 50 9.00 43.05 14.72
CA TYR A 50 8.66 41.76 14.15
C TYR A 50 7.21 41.73 13.71
N ARG A 51 6.88 40.82 12.80
CA ARG A 51 5.50 40.44 12.51
C ARG A 51 5.23 39.11 13.18
N ASP A 52 4.13 38.98 13.91
CA ASP A 52 3.72 37.68 14.43
C ASP A 52 3.13 36.80 13.31
N SER A 53 2.72 35.57 13.65
CA SER A 53 2.07 34.64 12.72
C SER A 53 0.84 35.20 12.01
N SER A 54 0.19 36.24 12.56
CA SER A 54 -0.95 36.94 11.96
C SER A 54 -0.57 38.09 11.02
N GLY A 55 0.73 38.35 10.83
CA GLY A 55 1.25 39.47 10.06
C GLY A 55 1.18 40.82 10.79
N LYS A 56 0.68 40.84 12.03
CA LYS A 56 0.59 42.03 12.87
C LYS A 56 1.99 42.46 13.30
N GLY A 57 2.32 43.71 13.03
CA GLY A 57 3.59 44.30 13.43
C GLY A 57 3.64 44.63 14.92
N HIS A 58 4.77 44.31 15.55
CA HIS A 58 5.10 44.60 16.95
C HIS A 58 6.49 45.23 17.01
N MET A 59 6.73 46.04 18.04
CA MET A 59 8.01 46.71 18.27
C MET A 59 8.43 46.50 19.72
N ILE A 60 9.66 46.05 19.93
CA ILE A 60 10.28 45.79 21.23
C ILE A 60 11.58 46.59 21.31
N LEU A 61 11.79 47.32 22.41
CA LEU A 61 13.09 47.92 22.70
C LEU A 61 14.09 46.83 23.11
N MET A 62 15.26 46.81 22.47
CA MET A 62 16.32 45.90 22.87
C MET A 62 17.11 46.50 24.04
N THR A 63 17.60 45.65 24.92
CA THR A 63 18.44 46.02 26.07
C THR A 63 19.91 45.88 25.70
N GLU A 64 20.73 46.87 26.04
CA GLU A 64 22.18 46.77 25.87
C GLU A 64 22.82 46.01 27.04
N ASP A 65 23.66 45.02 26.72
CA ASP A 65 24.49 44.29 27.66
C ASP A 65 25.86 44.00 27.04
N SER A 66 26.92 44.56 27.62
CA SER A 66 28.31 44.23 27.31
C SER A 66 28.69 44.38 25.82
N GLY A 67 28.16 45.42 25.16
CA GLY A 67 28.38 45.73 23.75
C GLY A 67 27.47 44.93 22.80
N GLN A 68 26.39 44.33 23.29
CA GLN A 68 25.39 43.59 22.52
C GLN A 68 23.99 44.09 22.84
N TRP A 69 23.08 43.98 21.88
CA TRP A 69 21.68 44.36 22.02
C TRP A 69 20.80 43.11 22.07
N ILE A 70 19.97 42.95 23.10
CA ILE A 70 19.21 41.72 23.37
C ILE A 70 17.71 42.03 23.50
N ALA A 71 16.87 41.23 22.84
CA ALA A 71 15.41 41.21 23.07
C ALA A 71 14.89 39.79 23.12
N LYS A 72 13.85 39.55 23.92
CA LYS A 72 13.26 38.22 24.13
C LYS A 72 11.74 38.26 23.96
N ARG A 73 11.16 37.25 23.32
CA ARG A 73 9.70 37.11 23.16
C ARG A 73 9.26 35.65 23.13
N CYS A 74 8.02 35.38 23.50
CA CYS A 74 7.38 34.07 23.29
C CYS A 74 7.08 33.89 21.79
N ILE A 75 7.13 32.65 21.32
CA ILE A 75 6.92 32.26 19.93
C ILE A 75 6.19 30.91 19.88
N GLU A 76 5.32 30.68 18.90
CA GLU A 76 4.59 29.40 18.79
C GLU A 76 5.45 28.30 18.14
N PRO A 77 5.24 27.00 18.44
CA PRO A 77 6.06 25.90 17.92
C PRO A 77 6.21 25.81 16.39
N ASN A 78 5.24 26.34 15.65
CA ASN A 78 5.20 26.31 14.19
C ASN A 78 5.12 27.74 13.59
N GLU A 79 5.58 28.75 14.33
CA GLU A 79 5.50 30.15 13.90
C GLU A 79 6.57 30.49 12.85
N SER A 80 6.15 31.23 11.82
CA SER A 80 7.06 31.92 10.91
C SER A 80 6.82 33.42 10.96
N SER A 81 7.88 34.16 11.28
CA SER A 81 7.80 35.57 11.64
C SER A 81 8.99 36.34 11.08
N ASP A 82 8.66 37.42 10.35
CA ASP A 82 9.65 38.40 9.93
C ASP A 82 10.11 39.19 11.16
N PHE A 83 11.39 39.53 11.21
CA PHE A 83 11.91 40.48 12.16
C PHE A 83 12.84 41.49 11.48
N PHE A 84 12.91 42.67 12.05
CA PHE A 84 13.74 43.74 11.56
C PHE A 84 14.32 44.52 12.72
N MET A 85 15.51 45.07 12.52
CA MET A 85 16.22 45.81 13.57
C MET A 85 16.51 47.23 13.09
N HIS A 86 16.28 48.21 13.98
CA HIS A 86 16.57 49.62 13.75
C HIS A 86 17.58 50.14 14.78
N PRO A 87 18.82 50.43 14.36
CA PRO A 87 19.77 51.15 15.19
C PRO A 87 19.41 52.64 15.26
N ASP A 88 19.53 53.24 16.44
CA ASP A 88 19.35 54.68 16.72
C ASP A 88 17.95 55.26 16.41
N VAL A 89 16.89 54.44 16.51
CA VAL A 89 15.49 54.86 16.28
C VAL A 89 14.64 54.60 17.53
N LYS A 90 13.71 55.53 17.84
CA LYS A 90 12.74 55.41 18.94
C LYS A 90 11.36 54.90 18.49
N PRO A 91 10.59 54.22 19.36
CA PRO A 91 9.23 53.80 19.03
C PRO A 91 8.37 55.02 18.65
N GLY A 92 7.79 55.00 17.44
CA GLY A 92 6.92 56.07 16.94
C GLY A 92 7.56 57.08 15.98
N GLU A 93 8.87 57.04 15.76
CA GLU A 93 9.60 57.94 14.84
C GLU A 93 10.06 57.23 13.53
N LEU A 94 9.43 56.11 13.19
CA LEU A 94 9.76 55.29 12.01
C LEU A 94 9.31 55.96 10.70
N HIS A 95 10.25 56.62 10.03
CA HIS A 95 10.07 57.15 8.66
C HIS A 95 11.03 56.54 7.62
N GLN A 96 11.96 55.67 8.04
CA GLN A 96 13.00 55.05 7.19
C GLN A 96 12.76 53.55 7.02
N LYS A 97 13.15 52.99 5.85
CA LYS A 97 13.14 51.53 5.62
C LYS A 97 14.10 50.83 6.60
N PRO A 98 13.79 49.63 7.11
CA PRO A 98 14.67 48.93 8.04
C PRO A 98 16.03 48.61 7.40
N ASN A 99 17.11 48.81 8.17
CA ASN A 99 18.47 48.50 7.73
C ASN A 99 18.79 46.99 7.80
N ILE A 100 18.03 46.24 8.60
CA ILE A 100 18.18 44.80 8.79
C ILE A 100 16.78 44.21 8.75
N ILE A 101 16.51 43.34 7.76
CA ILE A 101 15.28 42.58 7.63
C ILE A 101 15.70 41.12 7.49
N ASN A 102 15.19 40.26 8.36
CA ASN A 102 15.51 38.84 8.36
C ASN A 102 14.32 38.05 8.92
N LYS A 103 14.34 36.72 8.82
CA LYS A 103 13.18 35.88 9.15
C LYS A 103 13.55 34.68 9.98
N ILE A 104 12.64 34.29 10.87
CA ILE A 104 12.70 33.01 11.56
C ILE A 104 11.44 32.20 11.23
N ALA A 105 11.58 30.91 10.93
CA ALA A 105 10.46 29.98 10.91
C ALA A 105 10.75 28.82 11.85
N LEU A 106 9.73 28.27 12.49
CA LEU A 106 9.85 27.14 13.41
C LEU A 106 9.02 25.95 12.90
N SER A 107 9.49 24.74 13.18
CA SER A 107 8.72 23.49 13.06
C SER A 107 8.87 22.69 14.33
N ASP A 108 7.76 22.41 15.02
CA ASP A 108 7.69 21.74 16.32
C ASP A 108 8.71 22.25 17.35
N GLY A 109 8.90 23.57 17.40
CA GLY A 109 9.75 24.25 18.37
C GLY A 109 11.25 24.26 18.02
N LYS A 110 11.61 23.97 16.77
CA LYS A 110 12.99 24.00 16.24
C LYS A 110 13.15 25.07 15.16
N ILE A 111 14.33 25.68 15.05
CA ILE A 111 14.62 26.72 14.04
C ILE A 111 14.68 26.10 12.64
N VAL A 112 13.91 26.69 11.73
CA VAL A 112 13.77 26.35 10.31
C VAL A 112 13.94 27.62 9.48
N ILE A 113 15.16 28.16 9.42
CA ILE A 113 15.49 29.19 8.40
C ILE A 113 15.55 28.54 7.03
N SER A 114 14.67 28.96 6.11
CA SER A 114 14.56 28.43 4.73
C SER A 114 14.92 26.94 4.63
N VAL A 115 14.21 26.20 5.47
CA VAL A 115 13.74 24.84 5.32
C VAL A 115 14.78 23.77 5.06
N TYR A 116 15.17 23.12 6.16
CA TYR A 116 15.81 21.82 6.15
C TYR A 116 17.13 21.82 5.38
N GLU A 117 18.12 22.62 5.78
CA GLU A 117 19.51 22.33 5.44
C GLU A 117 20.16 21.63 6.64
N ASN A 118 20.52 20.36 6.49
CA ASN A 118 21.48 19.74 7.40
C ASN A 118 22.89 20.21 6.96
N PRO A 119 23.54 21.11 7.72
CA PRO A 119 24.85 21.65 7.33
C PRO A 119 25.95 20.58 7.31
N GLU A 120 25.72 19.44 7.98
CA GLU A 120 26.60 18.28 8.01
C GLU A 120 26.30 17.28 6.87
N LEU A 121 25.32 17.58 5.99
CA LEU A 121 25.00 16.70 4.88
C LEU A 121 26.15 16.67 3.88
N ASN A 122 26.83 15.52 3.85
CA ASN A 122 27.96 15.29 2.98
C ASN A 122 27.59 15.57 1.51
N LYS A 123 28.48 16.24 0.77
CA LYS A 123 28.29 16.60 -0.66
C LYS A 123 27.83 15.42 -1.54
N LYS A 124 28.22 14.18 -1.21
CA LYS A 124 27.78 12.97 -1.93
C LYS A 124 26.27 12.67 -1.82
N ASN A 125 25.61 13.24 -0.81
CA ASN A 125 24.18 13.10 -0.52
C ASN A 125 23.35 14.31 -1.00
N LYS A 126 24.00 15.32 -1.62
CA LYS A 126 23.31 16.46 -2.23
C LYS A 126 23.00 16.15 -3.71
N GLY A 127 21.84 16.55 -4.16
CA GLY A 127 21.41 16.45 -5.55
C GLY A 127 22.13 17.46 -6.44
N SER A 128 21.74 17.48 -7.71
CA SER A 128 22.32 18.39 -8.71
C SER A 128 21.23 19.05 -9.55
N MET A 129 21.50 20.26 -10.04
CA MET A 129 20.60 21.04 -10.88
C MET A 129 21.13 21.16 -12.30
N GLN A 130 20.23 21.14 -13.28
CA GLN A 130 20.53 21.47 -14.68
C GLN A 130 19.48 22.46 -15.18
N ASN A 131 19.90 23.57 -15.79
CA ASN A 131 18.96 24.43 -16.51
C ASN A 131 18.77 23.87 -17.91
N ARG A 132 17.54 23.82 -18.39
CA ARG A 132 17.19 23.35 -19.74
C ARG A 132 16.09 24.22 -20.31
N VAL A 133 15.99 24.25 -21.63
CA VAL A 133 14.98 25.03 -22.35
C VAL A 133 13.92 24.07 -22.85
N LEU A 134 12.68 24.30 -22.48
CA LEU A 134 11.50 23.62 -23.01
C LEU A 134 10.90 24.51 -24.11
N ASN A 135 10.89 24.02 -25.35
CA ASN A 135 10.30 24.76 -26.46
C ASN A 135 8.79 24.50 -26.60
N ALA A 136 8.16 25.25 -27.51
CA ALA A 136 6.73 25.13 -27.81
C ALA A 136 6.31 23.73 -28.28
N GLU A 137 7.20 22.96 -28.90
CA GLU A 137 6.94 21.58 -29.36
C GLU A 137 7.05 20.54 -28.23
N GLY A 138 7.49 20.92 -27.03
CA GLY A 138 7.67 20.00 -25.90
C GLY A 138 8.99 19.24 -25.94
N ILE A 139 10.01 19.79 -26.60
CA ILE A 139 11.36 19.23 -26.65
C ILE A 139 12.22 19.95 -25.61
N LEU A 140 12.90 19.17 -24.78
CA LEU A 140 13.83 19.67 -23.78
C LEU A 140 15.25 19.71 -24.33
N SER A 141 15.91 20.87 -24.26
CA SER A 141 17.29 21.04 -24.72
C SER A 141 18.29 20.26 -23.88
N GLU A 142 19.52 20.11 -24.40
CA GLU A 142 20.69 19.85 -23.56
C GLU A 142 20.88 20.94 -22.49
N PRO A 143 21.63 20.68 -21.40
CA PRO A 143 21.84 21.66 -20.34
C PRO A 143 22.39 22.99 -20.87
N VAL A 144 21.82 24.10 -20.39
CA VAL A 144 22.21 25.47 -20.73
C VAL A 144 22.74 26.24 -19.51
N ASP A 145 23.55 27.27 -19.78
CA ASP A 145 24.04 28.18 -18.75
C ASP A 145 22.91 29.07 -18.20
N LYS A 146 23.06 29.50 -16.95
CA LYS A 146 22.09 30.40 -16.28
C LYS A 146 21.91 31.76 -16.96
N SER A 147 22.85 32.16 -17.83
CA SER A 147 22.78 33.40 -18.60
C SER A 147 21.97 33.28 -19.89
N TYR A 148 21.45 32.08 -20.22
CA TYR A 148 20.64 31.86 -21.41
C TYR A 148 19.40 32.76 -21.41
N GLN A 149 19.17 33.43 -22.54
CA GLN A 149 18.00 34.28 -22.75
C GLN A 149 16.99 33.50 -23.60
N SER A 150 15.85 33.14 -22.98
CA SER A 150 14.78 32.41 -23.67
C SER A 150 14.23 33.20 -24.85
N GLY A 151 14.06 32.52 -25.98
CA GLY A 151 13.35 33.03 -27.15
C GLY A 151 11.83 33.05 -26.95
N SER A 152 11.11 33.59 -27.94
CA SER A 152 9.65 33.57 -27.93
C SER A 152 9.12 32.14 -27.96
N GLY A 153 8.28 31.77 -26.99
CA GLY A 153 7.74 30.41 -26.86
C GLY A 153 8.68 29.39 -26.20
N GLU A 154 9.82 29.84 -25.67
CA GLU A 154 10.74 29.02 -24.88
C GLU A 154 10.55 29.27 -23.38
N GLN A 155 10.49 28.19 -22.60
CA GLN A 155 10.46 28.24 -21.15
C GLN A 155 11.79 27.70 -20.60
N LEU A 156 12.48 28.51 -19.80
CA LEU A 156 13.61 28.01 -19.01
C LEU A 156 13.04 27.20 -17.83
N VAL A 157 13.51 25.97 -17.68
CA VAL A 157 13.18 25.08 -16.55
C VAL A 157 14.46 24.65 -15.85
N GLU A 158 14.42 24.57 -14.52
CA GLU A 158 15.53 24.04 -13.73
C GLU A 158 15.16 22.62 -13.28
N VAL A 159 15.97 21.62 -13.63
CA VAL A 159 15.72 20.20 -13.35
C VAL A 159 16.66 19.72 -12.25
N TYR A 160 16.07 19.26 -11.14
CA TYR A 160 16.74 18.62 -10.02
C TYR A 160 16.87 17.12 -10.25
N PHE A 161 18.09 16.63 -10.03
CA PHE A 161 18.42 15.21 -10.00
C PHE A 161 18.85 14.83 -8.58
N PRO A 162 18.27 13.77 -8.01
CA PRO A 162 18.57 13.39 -6.64
C PRO A 162 19.98 12.80 -6.54
N ALA A 163 20.54 12.79 -5.33
CA ALA A 163 21.84 12.18 -5.08
C ALA A 163 21.88 10.72 -5.55
N GLY A 164 22.94 10.35 -6.27
CA GLY A 164 23.08 9.01 -6.86
C GLY A 164 22.24 8.76 -8.10
N TYR A 165 21.70 9.80 -8.75
CA TYR A 165 21.05 9.67 -10.06
C TYR A 165 21.97 8.97 -11.08
N GLY A 166 21.43 7.97 -11.78
CA GLY A 166 22.16 7.19 -12.80
C GLY A 166 23.09 6.10 -12.25
N ALA A 167 23.18 5.89 -10.93
CA ALA A 167 24.04 4.85 -10.35
C ALA A 167 23.51 3.42 -10.58
N ALA A 168 22.20 3.26 -10.84
CA ALA A 168 21.56 2.00 -11.20
C ALA A 168 20.38 2.28 -12.16
N PRO A 169 20.03 1.34 -13.05
CA PRO A 169 18.87 1.49 -13.92
C PRO A 169 17.59 1.47 -13.09
N LYS A 170 17.00 2.64 -12.89
CA LYS A 170 15.68 2.81 -12.26
C LYS A 170 14.97 4.03 -12.84
N GLU A 171 13.64 3.98 -12.85
CA GLU A 171 12.80 5.14 -13.10
C GLU A 171 12.54 5.90 -11.79
N TYR A 172 12.39 7.22 -11.90
CA TYR A 172 12.15 8.11 -10.77
C TYR A 172 10.73 8.66 -10.86
N GLY A 173 10.07 8.82 -9.70
CA GLY A 173 8.91 9.69 -9.60
C GLY A 173 9.30 11.13 -9.97
N MET A 174 8.32 11.96 -10.33
CA MET A 174 8.57 13.35 -10.66
C MET A 174 7.59 14.32 -10.01
N GLN A 175 8.08 15.53 -9.75
CA GLN A 175 7.27 16.64 -9.24
C GLN A 175 7.59 17.91 -10.03
N VAL A 176 6.59 18.48 -10.71
CA VAL A 176 6.71 19.82 -11.31
C VAL A 176 6.33 20.85 -10.26
N MET A 177 7.24 21.78 -9.99
CA MET A 177 7.12 22.86 -9.00
C MET A 177 6.89 24.18 -9.74
N LEU A 178 5.68 24.72 -9.66
CA LEU A 178 5.36 26.06 -10.16
C LEU A 178 5.92 27.11 -9.23
N ASP A 179 6.25 28.32 -9.73
CA ASP A 179 7.01 29.33 -8.97
C ASP A 179 8.45 28.88 -8.65
N GLY A 180 9.13 28.33 -9.66
CA GLY A 180 10.49 27.81 -9.54
C GLY A 180 11.51 28.78 -8.91
N ASP A 181 11.35 30.09 -9.16
CA ASP A 181 12.16 31.16 -8.59
C ASP A 181 11.96 31.30 -7.08
N MET A 182 10.72 31.26 -6.58
CA MET A 182 10.42 31.23 -5.14
C MET A 182 10.90 29.92 -4.49
N HIS A 183 10.79 28.80 -5.20
CA HIS A 183 11.22 27.49 -4.69
C HIS A 183 12.74 27.40 -4.47
N LEU A 184 13.53 27.87 -5.45
CA LEU A 184 14.99 27.72 -5.47
C LEU A 184 15.74 28.95 -4.95
N HIS A 185 15.28 30.13 -5.38
CA HIS A 185 15.97 31.41 -5.21
C HIS A 185 15.10 32.38 -4.40
N GLN A 186 15.51 33.64 -4.34
CA GLN A 186 14.65 34.71 -3.82
C GLN A 186 13.84 35.28 -4.98
N ASP A 187 12.51 35.24 -4.88
CA ASP A 187 11.62 35.81 -5.88
C ASP A 187 11.67 37.35 -5.89
N ALA A 188 10.97 37.97 -6.84
CA ALA A 188 10.89 39.43 -6.96
C ALA A 188 10.28 40.15 -5.75
N PHE A 189 9.60 39.42 -4.86
CA PHE A 189 8.96 39.93 -3.64
C PHE A 189 9.81 39.68 -2.39
N GLY A 190 10.93 38.98 -2.52
CA GLY A 190 11.83 38.65 -1.43
C GLY A 190 11.55 37.30 -0.76
N ASN A 191 10.62 36.49 -1.27
CA ASN A 191 10.28 35.17 -0.72
C ASN A 191 11.23 34.08 -1.20
N ARG A 192 11.44 33.04 -0.37
CA ARG A 192 12.24 31.85 -0.72
C ARG A 192 11.79 30.63 0.10
N MET A 193 11.64 29.47 -0.55
CA MET A 193 11.24 28.21 0.12
C MET A 193 12.41 27.26 0.40
N GLY A 194 13.51 27.32 -0.34
CA GLY A 194 14.65 26.41 -0.12
C GLY A 194 14.38 24.95 -0.52
N THR A 195 13.56 24.72 -1.55
CA THR A 195 13.03 23.38 -1.86
C THR A 195 14.08 22.34 -2.24
N MET A 196 15.23 22.75 -2.79
CA MET A 196 16.33 21.82 -3.05
C MET A 196 16.88 21.22 -1.75
N ASP A 197 17.00 22.03 -0.70
CA ASP A 197 17.50 21.58 0.60
C ASP A 197 16.48 20.63 1.27
N ILE A 198 15.18 20.92 1.14
CA ILE A 198 14.09 20.03 1.57
C ILE A 198 14.22 18.66 0.90
N LEU A 199 14.35 18.63 -0.43
CA LEU A 199 14.45 17.38 -1.20
C LEU A 199 15.69 16.59 -0.80
N ASP A 200 16.87 17.21 -0.79
CA ASP A 200 18.13 16.56 -0.46
C ASP A 200 18.06 15.88 0.92
N ASN A 201 17.50 16.58 1.90
CA ASN A 201 17.46 16.05 3.25
C ASN A 201 16.39 14.98 3.45
N LEU A 202 15.17 15.17 2.93
CA LEU A 202 14.14 14.13 3.00
C LEU A 202 14.58 12.84 2.30
N ILE A 203 15.31 12.96 1.19
CA ILE A 203 15.87 11.82 0.46
C ILE A 203 17.01 11.18 1.25
N ALA A 204 17.94 11.97 1.77
CA ALA A 204 19.09 11.48 2.55
C ALA A 204 18.67 10.79 3.85
N GLU A 205 17.65 11.31 4.53
CA GLU A 205 17.05 10.71 5.72
C GLU A 205 16.14 9.52 5.40
N GLY A 206 15.77 9.36 4.13
CA GLY A 206 14.90 8.29 3.67
C GLY A 206 13.43 8.42 4.05
N LYS A 207 12.98 9.65 4.30
CA LYS A 207 11.56 9.96 4.46
C LYS A 207 10.79 9.87 3.14
N MET A 208 11.44 10.12 2.01
CA MET A 208 10.83 10.03 0.67
C MET A 208 11.69 9.23 -0.32
N GLU A 209 11.09 8.76 -1.43
CA GLU A 209 11.86 8.23 -2.55
C GLU A 209 12.66 9.35 -3.23
N PRO A 210 13.84 9.05 -3.79
CA PRO A 210 14.49 9.95 -4.73
C PRO A 210 13.58 10.25 -5.92
N ILE A 211 13.34 11.53 -6.20
CA ILE A 211 12.51 11.99 -7.33
C ILE A 211 13.26 12.95 -8.24
N ILE A 212 12.77 13.13 -9.47
CA ILE A 212 13.11 14.26 -10.34
C ILE A 212 12.18 15.42 -10.01
N ALA A 213 12.71 16.62 -9.76
CA ALA A 213 11.89 17.82 -9.61
C ALA A 213 12.16 18.79 -10.76
N VAL A 214 11.11 19.36 -11.35
CA VAL A 214 11.21 20.35 -12.43
C VAL A 214 10.63 21.66 -11.95
N PHE A 215 11.44 22.70 -11.89
CA PHE A 215 11.05 24.02 -11.43
C PHE A 215 10.72 24.90 -12.62
N VAL A 216 9.51 25.43 -12.63
CA VAL A 216 8.96 26.28 -13.69
C VAL A 216 8.69 27.66 -13.10
N SER A 217 9.48 28.65 -13.51
CA SER A 217 9.32 30.03 -13.04
C SER A 217 8.37 30.81 -13.94
N PRO A 218 7.46 31.63 -13.38
CA PRO A 218 6.66 32.56 -14.17
C PRO A 218 7.54 33.67 -14.75
N THR A 219 6.99 34.43 -15.69
CA THR A 219 7.66 35.64 -16.19
C THR A 219 7.82 36.65 -15.06
N GLN A 220 9.04 37.16 -14.89
CA GLN A 220 9.38 38.09 -13.82
C GLN A 220 8.58 39.40 -13.92
N PRO A 221 8.09 39.94 -12.80
CA PRO A 221 7.41 41.22 -12.79
C PRO A 221 8.38 42.38 -13.08
N THR A 222 7.85 43.47 -13.63
CA THR A 222 8.65 44.66 -14.00
C THR A 222 8.34 45.85 -13.10
N MET A 223 9.38 46.57 -12.67
CA MET A 223 9.27 47.81 -11.90
C MET A 223 9.70 49.02 -12.72
N GLU A 224 8.95 50.13 -12.60
CA GLU A 224 9.33 51.45 -13.10
C GLU A 224 9.24 52.46 -11.95
N MET A 225 10.30 53.24 -11.73
CA MET A 225 10.35 54.28 -10.68
C MET A 225 9.94 53.78 -9.27
N GLY A 226 10.31 52.54 -8.93
CA GLY A 226 9.99 51.93 -7.62
C GLY A 226 8.55 51.42 -7.49
N LYS A 227 7.79 51.37 -8.59
CA LYS A 227 6.42 50.90 -8.67
C LYS A 227 6.32 49.68 -9.59
N TRP A 228 5.50 48.71 -9.22
CA TRP A 228 5.23 47.53 -10.05
C TRP A 228 4.27 47.90 -11.19
N VAL A 229 4.69 47.70 -12.44
CA VAL A 229 3.91 48.08 -13.63
C VAL A 229 3.38 46.88 -14.42
N SER A 230 3.90 45.67 -14.19
CA SER A 230 3.42 44.44 -14.81
C SER A 230 3.55 43.25 -13.87
N MET A 231 2.55 42.35 -13.89
CA MET A 231 2.50 41.14 -13.07
C MET A 231 2.04 39.91 -13.88
N PRO A 232 2.90 39.36 -14.77
CA PRO A 232 2.52 38.28 -15.69
C PRO A 232 2.01 37.01 -15.01
N ARG A 233 2.57 36.66 -13.85
CA ARG A 233 2.20 35.48 -13.05
C ARG A 233 0.69 35.30 -12.85
N LEU A 234 -0.05 36.40 -12.64
CA LEU A 234 -1.50 36.36 -12.43
C LEU A 234 -2.26 35.87 -13.69
N LYS A 235 -1.74 36.19 -14.88
CA LYS A 235 -2.27 35.69 -16.14
C LYS A 235 -1.83 34.25 -16.35
N GLU A 236 -0.53 33.98 -16.23
CA GLU A 236 0.09 32.68 -16.54
C GLU A 236 -0.43 31.53 -15.67
N TYR A 237 -0.77 31.79 -14.40
CA TYR A 237 -1.28 30.78 -13.47
C TYR A 237 -2.77 30.94 -13.12
N GLY A 238 -3.48 31.83 -13.82
CA GLY A 238 -4.93 31.96 -13.74
C GLY A 238 -5.63 31.02 -14.71
N CYS A 239 -5.48 29.71 -14.50
CA CYS A 239 -5.99 28.63 -15.38
C CYS A 239 -5.66 28.88 -16.86
N ASP A 240 -4.43 29.29 -17.16
CA ASP A 240 -4.04 29.68 -18.51
C ASP A 240 -3.81 28.45 -19.40
N LEU A 241 -4.39 28.49 -20.60
CA LEU A 241 -4.32 27.37 -21.54
C LEU A 241 -2.93 27.18 -22.15
N GLN A 242 -2.11 28.23 -22.25
CA GLN A 242 -0.75 28.10 -22.76
C GLN A 242 0.14 27.44 -21.70
N THR A 243 0.01 27.87 -20.44
CA THR A 243 0.68 27.22 -19.32
C THR A 243 0.24 25.77 -19.17
N ASP A 244 -1.07 25.49 -19.21
CA ASP A 244 -1.63 24.13 -19.20
C ASP A 244 -1.00 23.25 -20.29
N ALA A 245 -1.02 23.73 -21.54
CA ALA A 245 -0.43 23.01 -22.69
C ALA A 245 1.09 22.80 -22.55
N MET A 246 1.81 23.70 -21.87
CA MET A 246 3.25 23.53 -21.60
C MET A 246 3.48 22.48 -20.52
N LEU A 247 2.72 22.52 -19.42
CA LEU A 247 2.86 21.58 -18.30
C LEU A 247 2.60 20.15 -18.73
N THR A 248 1.61 19.91 -19.61
CA THR A 248 1.31 18.55 -20.13
C THR A 248 2.47 17.90 -20.89
N LYS A 249 3.41 18.71 -21.44
CA LYS A 249 4.53 18.22 -22.24
C LYS A 249 5.73 17.78 -21.40
N ILE A 250 5.88 18.30 -20.18
CA ILE A 250 7.08 18.12 -19.35
C ILE A 250 7.44 16.63 -19.15
N PRO A 251 6.51 15.72 -18.77
CA PRO A 251 6.89 14.34 -18.48
C PRO A 251 7.48 13.62 -19.70
N GLU A 252 6.90 13.81 -20.88
CA GLU A 252 7.40 13.18 -22.11
C GLU A 252 8.67 13.87 -22.62
N ALA A 253 8.79 15.20 -22.46
CA ALA A 253 10.00 15.95 -22.78
C ALA A 253 11.23 15.44 -22.01
N LEU A 254 11.06 15.14 -20.71
CA LEU A 254 12.11 14.55 -19.87
C LEU A 254 12.52 13.16 -20.40
N ARG A 255 11.55 12.30 -20.72
CA ARG A 255 11.82 10.94 -21.23
C ARG A 255 12.54 10.98 -22.57
N GLN A 256 12.14 11.86 -23.48
CA GLN A 256 12.79 12.04 -24.79
C GLN A 256 14.23 12.56 -24.65
N ALA A 257 14.50 13.38 -23.63
CA ALA A 257 15.85 13.84 -23.29
C ALA A 257 16.69 12.78 -22.55
N GLY A 258 16.21 11.55 -22.41
CA GLY A 258 16.93 10.45 -21.75
C GLY A 258 16.93 10.53 -20.21
N ILE A 259 16.02 11.31 -19.62
CA ILE A 259 15.85 11.39 -18.17
C ILE A 259 14.83 10.33 -17.74
N SER A 260 15.25 9.41 -16.86
CA SER A 260 14.47 8.21 -16.48
C SER A 260 13.32 8.56 -15.53
N VAL A 261 12.20 9.01 -16.09
CA VAL A 261 10.97 9.33 -15.37
C VAL A 261 9.92 8.25 -15.58
N THR A 262 9.26 7.83 -14.49
CA THR A 262 8.25 6.76 -14.54
C THR A 262 7.01 7.14 -15.36
N ARG A 263 6.24 6.13 -15.77
CA ARG A 263 4.89 6.29 -16.36
C ARG A 263 3.76 6.02 -15.36
N ASP A 264 4.09 5.67 -14.12
CA ASP A 264 3.10 5.55 -13.04
C ASP A 264 2.57 6.94 -12.66
N LEU A 265 1.30 7.20 -13.02
CA LEU A 265 0.64 8.48 -12.80
C LEU A 265 0.57 8.87 -11.31
N GLN A 266 0.56 7.88 -10.40
CA GLN A 266 0.55 8.16 -8.96
C GLN A 266 1.88 8.74 -8.45
N LYS A 267 2.93 8.68 -9.26
CA LYS A 267 4.26 9.22 -8.97
C LYS A 267 4.62 10.43 -9.83
N ILE A 268 3.67 10.98 -10.59
CA ILE A 268 3.86 12.14 -11.45
C ILE A 268 2.96 13.27 -10.94
N GLY A 269 3.58 14.27 -10.31
CA GLY A 269 2.87 15.30 -9.57
C GLY A 269 3.08 16.72 -10.06
N LEU A 270 2.08 17.57 -9.79
CA LEU A 270 2.17 19.04 -9.84
C LEU A 270 2.17 19.63 -8.44
N CYS A 271 2.95 20.67 -8.20
CA CYS A 271 2.99 21.40 -6.93
C CYS A 271 2.96 22.90 -7.21
N GLY A 272 2.20 23.64 -6.41
CA GLY A 272 2.22 25.09 -6.46
C GLY A 272 1.52 25.75 -5.28
N GLN A 273 1.86 27.03 -5.09
CA GLN A 273 1.33 27.87 -4.02
C GLN A 273 0.48 29.00 -4.61
N SER A 274 -0.61 29.38 -3.95
CA SER A 274 -1.46 30.49 -4.41
C SER A 274 -1.91 30.29 -5.87
N MET A 275 -1.61 31.22 -6.79
CA MET A 275 -1.91 31.06 -8.22
C MET A 275 -1.28 29.80 -8.83
N GLY A 276 -0.04 29.45 -8.46
CA GLY A 276 0.56 28.19 -8.87
C GLY A 276 -0.27 26.99 -8.42
N GLY A 277 -0.78 27.01 -7.17
CA GLY A 277 -1.67 25.97 -6.66
C GLY A 277 -2.99 25.86 -7.44
N LEU A 278 -3.55 26.99 -7.85
CA LEU A 278 -4.74 27.05 -8.72
C LEU A 278 -4.45 26.41 -10.09
N GLN A 279 -3.36 26.81 -10.76
CA GLN A 279 -2.97 26.25 -12.06
C GLN A 279 -2.67 24.75 -11.96
N ALA A 280 -2.00 24.31 -10.90
CA ALA A 280 -1.68 22.90 -10.66
C ALA A 280 -2.96 22.05 -10.54
N LEU A 281 -3.94 22.51 -9.76
CA LEU A 281 -5.24 21.84 -9.63
C LEU A 281 -6.01 21.81 -10.96
N TYR A 282 -6.06 22.95 -11.66
CA TYR A 282 -6.69 23.03 -12.98
C TYR A 282 -6.07 22.04 -13.97
N THR A 283 -4.75 22.05 -14.10
CA THR A 283 -4.01 21.20 -15.04
C THR A 283 -4.20 19.72 -14.74
N ALA A 284 -4.09 19.31 -13.47
CA ALA A 284 -4.28 17.90 -13.10
C ALA A 284 -5.72 17.41 -13.29
N LYS A 285 -6.72 18.29 -13.10
CA LYS A 285 -8.12 17.94 -13.36
C LYS A 285 -8.44 17.86 -14.85
N MET A 286 -7.80 18.68 -15.67
CA MET A 286 -7.96 18.63 -17.13
C MET A 286 -7.11 17.54 -17.80
N HIS A 287 -6.06 17.04 -17.13
CA HIS A 287 -5.14 16.02 -17.66
C HIS A 287 -4.80 14.95 -16.61
N PRO A 288 -5.79 14.23 -16.05
CA PRO A 288 -5.56 13.21 -15.03
C PRO A 288 -4.83 11.97 -15.59
N ASP A 289 -4.77 11.84 -16.92
CA ASP A 289 -4.00 10.84 -17.67
C ASP A 289 -2.50 11.17 -17.75
N ILE A 290 -2.09 12.37 -17.33
CA ILE A 290 -0.69 12.83 -17.30
C ILE A 290 -0.22 13.04 -15.86
N TYR A 291 -1.03 13.70 -15.04
CA TYR A 291 -0.71 14.03 -13.65
C TYR A 291 -1.72 13.37 -12.70
N GLY A 292 -1.29 12.33 -12.00
CA GLY A 292 -2.11 11.62 -11.02
C GLY A 292 -1.94 12.13 -9.58
N LEU A 293 -1.16 13.19 -9.36
CA LEU A 293 -0.86 13.74 -8.04
C LEU A 293 -0.77 15.28 -8.06
N VAL A 294 -1.26 15.94 -7.00
CA VAL A 294 -1.16 17.39 -6.82
C VAL A 294 -0.85 17.74 -5.36
N ILE A 295 0.12 18.63 -5.14
CA ILE A 295 0.34 19.33 -3.87
C ILE A 295 -0.08 20.79 -4.06
N ALA A 296 -1.24 21.16 -3.53
CA ALA A 296 -1.79 22.50 -3.66
C ALA A 296 -1.82 23.20 -2.29
N GLN A 297 -1.04 24.28 -2.16
CA GLN A 297 -0.88 25.01 -0.90
C GLN A 297 -1.47 26.41 -1.02
N SER A 298 -2.46 26.70 -0.18
CA SER A 298 -3.23 27.95 -0.19
C SER A 298 -3.65 28.36 -1.61
N PRO A 299 -4.23 27.45 -2.43
CA PRO A 299 -4.47 27.70 -3.84
C PRO A 299 -5.41 28.91 -3.99
N ALA A 300 -5.16 29.78 -4.96
CA ALA A 300 -5.93 31.01 -5.19
C ALA A 300 -7.33 30.74 -5.78
N VAL A 301 -8.14 29.94 -5.10
CA VAL A 301 -9.45 29.45 -5.55
C VAL A 301 -10.53 30.54 -5.54
N TRP A 302 -10.20 31.72 -5.00
CA TRP A 302 -11.00 32.94 -5.14
C TRP A 302 -10.88 33.58 -6.53
N TRP A 303 -9.91 33.15 -7.34
CA TRP A 303 -9.70 33.71 -8.67
C TRP A 303 -10.71 33.13 -9.68
N GLY A 304 -11.13 33.98 -10.63
CA GLY A 304 -11.90 33.55 -11.80
C GLY A 304 -11.62 34.41 -13.04
N PRO A 305 -11.85 33.86 -14.25
CA PRO A 305 -11.75 34.64 -15.47
C PRO A 305 -12.86 35.68 -15.53
N SER A 306 -12.57 36.88 -16.01
CA SER A 306 -13.61 37.88 -16.27
C SER A 306 -14.54 37.40 -17.39
N SER A 307 -15.80 37.84 -17.38
CA SER A 307 -16.73 37.67 -18.49
C SER A 307 -16.15 38.02 -19.87
N LEU A 308 -15.31 39.06 -19.97
CA LEU A 308 -14.57 39.41 -21.20
C LEU A 308 -13.61 38.30 -21.64
N ARG A 309 -12.81 37.73 -20.72
CA ARG A 309 -11.89 36.62 -21.01
C ARG A 309 -12.65 35.36 -21.43
N LEU A 310 -13.80 35.08 -20.81
CA LEU A 310 -14.69 33.97 -21.19
C LEU A 310 -15.29 34.14 -22.59
N SER A 311 -15.50 35.39 -23.04
CA SER A 311 -16.00 35.70 -24.39
C SER A 311 -14.91 35.64 -25.48
N GLY A 312 -13.66 35.35 -25.12
CA GLY A 312 -12.53 35.27 -26.05
C GLY A 312 -11.89 36.63 -26.40
N GLU A 313 -12.27 37.72 -25.72
CA GLU A 313 -11.65 39.03 -25.90
C GLU A 313 -10.38 39.16 -25.03
N GLU A 314 -9.25 39.56 -25.62
CA GLU A 314 -8.04 39.88 -24.85
C GLU A 314 -8.19 41.20 -24.12
N SER A 315 -8.09 41.19 -22.79
CA SER A 315 -7.94 42.41 -22.00
C SER A 315 -6.56 43.01 -22.25
N THR A 316 -6.50 44.17 -22.90
CA THR A 316 -5.26 44.92 -23.16
C THR A 316 -4.85 45.81 -21.97
N VAL A 317 -5.59 45.78 -20.87
CA VAL A 317 -5.30 46.57 -19.66
C VAL A 317 -4.27 45.80 -18.82
N PRO A 318 -3.06 46.32 -18.59
CA PRO A 318 -2.08 45.67 -17.72
C PRO A 318 -2.63 45.60 -16.30
N VAL A 319 -2.56 44.43 -15.65
CA VAL A 319 -2.89 44.30 -14.24
C VAL A 319 -1.79 45.01 -13.43
N ARG A 320 -2.14 46.12 -12.78
CA ARG A 320 -1.21 46.91 -11.96
C ARG A 320 -1.36 46.54 -10.49
N TYR A 321 -0.22 46.31 -9.84
CA TYR A 321 -0.13 45.96 -8.41
C TYR A 321 -0.69 47.06 -7.49
N GLU A 322 -0.55 48.33 -7.91
CA GLU A 322 -0.93 49.48 -7.08
C GLU A 322 -2.44 49.71 -6.98
N ASP A 323 -3.20 49.12 -7.91
CA ASP A 323 -4.66 49.20 -7.95
C ASP A 323 -5.33 48.16 -7.03
N ASP A 324 -4.55 47.25 -6.42
CA ASP A 324 -5.03 46.21 -5.52
C ASP A 324 -4.07 45.97 -4.34
N GLN A 325 -4.41 46.53 -3.18
CA GLN A 325 -3.62 46.41 -1.94
C GLN A 325 -3.62 44.99 -1.34
N THR A 326 -4.42 44.06 -1.86
CA THR A 326 -4.73 42.77 -1.22
C THR A 326 -4.04 41.58 -1.88
N TRP A 327 -3.17 41.82 -2.86
CA TRP A 327 -2.48 40.78 -3.62
C TRP A 327 -3.45 39.94 -4.48
N ARG A 328 -4.71 40.38 -4.62
CA ARG A 328 -5.77 39.59 -5.25
C ARG A 328 -6.00 39.84 -6.72
N ALA A 329 -5.44 40.82 -7.44
CA ALA A 329 -5.94 41.15 -8.78
C ALA A 329 -7.45 41.50 -8.78
N PRO A 330 -7.87 42.63 -9.39
CA PRO A 330 -9.25 43.03 -9.35
C PRO A 330 -10.05 42.15 -10.31
N LEU A 331 -10.57 41.01 -9.86
CA LEU A 331 -11.18 40.05 -10.76
C LEU A 331 -12.44 39.44 -10.15
N ALA A 332 -13.51 39.72 -10.90
CA ALA A 332 -14.72 38.94 -10.97
C ALA A 332 -15.69 39.10 -9.77
N ASN A 333 -16.98 39.11 -10.07
CA ASN A 333 -18.02 39.14 -9.04
C ASN A 333 -18.02 37.81 -8.24
N LYS A 334 -18.74 37.74 -7.11
CA LYS A 334 -18.76 36.55 -6.23
C LYS A 334 -19.04 35.22 -6.94
N GLU A 335 -19.81 35.21 -8.03
CA GLU A 335 -20.07 33.99 -8.80
C GLU A 335 -18.86 33.60 -9.65
N GLU A 336 -18.20 34.57 -10.27
CA GLU A 336 -17.01 34.36 -11.08
C GLU A 336 -15.80 33.95 -10.21
N GLN A 337 -15.71 34.41 -8.96
CA GLN A 337 -14.66 34.07 -7.98
C GLN A 337 -14.62 32.58 -7.55
N ARG A 338 -15.56 31.75 -8.01
CA ARG A 338 -15.65 30.32 -7.70
C ARG A 338 -15.42 29.43 -8.92
N TYR A 339 -14.65 29.93 -9.89
CA TYR A 339 -14.46 29.27 -11.18
C TYR A 339 -14.08 27.80 -11.09
N LEU A 340 -12.99 27.48 -10.37
CA LEU A 340 -12.50 26.10 -10.27
C LEU A 340 -13.53 25.18 -9.59
N LEU A 341 -14.19 25.67 -8.53
CA LEU A 341 -15.25 24.92 -7.85
C LEU A 341 -16.42 24.64 -8.79
N HIS A 342 -16.85 25.64 -9.57
CA HIS A 342 -17.95 25.50 -10.52
C HIS A 342 -17.59 24.55 -11.67
N MET A 343 -16.35 24.61 -12.17
CA MET A 343 -15.82 23.68 -13.16
C MET A 343 -15.91 22.23 -12.66
N ILE A 344 -15.53 21.97 -11.41
CA ILE A 344 -15.60 20.64 -10.80
C ILE A 344 -17.05 20.18 -10.61
N GLN A 345 -17.91 21.06 -10.07
CA GLN A 345 -19.32 20.75 -9.82
C GLN A 345 -20.13 20.46 -11.08
N THR A 346 -19.86 21.21 -12.15
CA THR A 346 -20.58 21.08 -13.42
C THR A 346 -19.95 20.03 -14.34
N GLY A 347 -18.69 19.65 -14.09
CA GLY A 347 -17.92 18.79 -14.99
C GLY A 347 -17.59 19.47 -16.32
N TYR A 348 -17.58 20.80 -16.39
CA TYR A 348 -17.36 21.57 -17.62
C TYR A 348 -16.41 22.75 -17.41
N ASP A 349 -15.41 22.87 -18.28
CA ASP A 349 -14.45 23.96 -18.28
C ASP A 349 -14.80 25.00 -19.35
N ALA A 350 -15.23 26.19 -18.91
CA ALA A 350 -15.65 27.27 -19.80
C ALA A 350 -14.47 27.94 -20.54
N LEU A 351 -13.25 27.89 -19.98
CA LEU A 351 -12.05 28.45 -20.61
C LEU A 351 -11.60 27.62 -21.83
N SER A 352 -11.53 26.30 -21.70
CA SER A 352 -11.19 25.43 -22.84
C SER A 352 -12.39 24.96 -23.66
N ASN A 353 -13.62 25.22 -23.19
CA ASN A 353 -14.87 24.78 -23.81
C ASN A 353 -14.92 23.25 -23.98
N ARG A 354 -14.56 22.52 -22.92
CA ARG A 354 -14.46 21.05 -22.87
C ARG A 354 -15.07 20.50 -21.59
N GLU A 355 -15.53 19.24 -21.65
CA GLU A 355 -15.87 18.48 -20.45
C GLU A 355 -14.61 18.17 -19.64
N VAL A 356 -14.74 18.20 -18.31
CA VAL A 356 -13.67 17.79 -17.39
C VAL A 356 -13.53 16.26 -17.48
N PRO A 357 -12.34 15.73 -17.82
CA PRO A 357 -12.15 14.29 -17.97
C PRO A 357 -12.45 13.49 -16.70
N LYS A 358 -12.84 12.23 -16.89
CA LYS A 358 -13.03 11.27 -15.80
C LYS A 358 -11.67 10.79 -15.31
N GLY A 359 -11.22 11.31 -14.18
CA GLY A 359 -10.01 10.90 -13.49
C GLY A 359 -9.84 11.63 -12.16
N GLU A 360 -9.36 10.91 -11.15
CA GLU A 360 -9.21 11.45 -9.79
C GLU A 360 -7.73 11.45 -9.41
N PRO A 361 -7.00 12.56 -9.68
CA PRO A 361 -5.65 12.71 -9.15
C PRO A 361 -5.69 12.75 -7.61
N HIS A 362 -4.65 12.25 -6.96
CA HIS A 362 -4.47 12.36 -5.52
C HIS A 362 -4.09 13.81 -5.17
N ILE A 363 -4.94 14.49 -4.39
CA ILE A 363 -4.76 15.91 -4.08
C ILE A 363 -4.40 16.07 -2.60
N TYR A 364 -3.21 16.60 -2.35
CA TYR A 364 -2.77 17.09 -1.04
C TYR A 364 -3.07 18.57 -0.96
N LEU A 365 -4.15 18.91 -0.26
CA LEU A 365 -4.62 20.28 -0.10
C LEU A 365 -4.18 20.84 1.25
N GLN A 366 -3.69 22.08 1.26
CA GLN A 366 -3.30 22.78 2.48
C GLN A 366 -3.81 24.22 2.45
N ALA A 367 -4.22 24.75 3.61
CA ALA A 367 -4.58 26.16 3.78
C ALA A 367 -4.18 26.68 5.17
N GLY A 368 -3.90 27.97 5.28
CA GLY A 368 -3.58 28.62 6.54
C GLY A 368 -4.83 29.05 7.30
N ILE A 369 -4.86 28.88 8.62
CA ILE A 369 -6.01 29.33 9.44
C ILE A 369 -6.10 30.86 9.57
N LEU A 370 -5.02 31.57 9.23
CA LEU A 370 -4.93 33.02 9.29
C LEU A 370 -5.16 33.67 7.92
N GLU A 371 -5.59 32.91 6.91
CA GLU A 371 -5.92 33.38 5.55
C GLU A 371 -7.37 33.92 5.50
N THR A 372 -7.66 34.87 6.39
CA THR A 372 -9.02 35.29 6.76
C THR A 372 -9.76 36.07 5.67
N GLY A 373 -9.06 36.57 4.65
CA GLY A 373 -9.65 37.13 3.43
C GLY A 373 -10.62 38.31 3.58
N ASP A 374 -10.84 38.86 4.78
CA ASP A 374 -11.77 39.97 4.99
C ASP A 374 -11.05 41.32 4.85
N CYS A 375 -11.31 41.99 3.73
CA CYS A 375 -10.80 43.33 3.41
C CYS A 375 -11.92 44.38 3.38
N GLY A 376 -13.12 44.08 3.88
CA GLY A 376 -14.26 45.00 3.83
C GLY A 376 -14.94 45.12 2.44
N LEU A 377 -14.60 44.25 1.49
CA LEU A 377 -15.22 44.16 0.15
C LEU A 377 -16.24 43.01 0.02
N GLY A 378 -16.39 42.19 1.06
CA GLY A 378 -17.36 41.09 1.12
C GLY A 378 -16.88 39.75 0.54
N ASP A 379 -15.58 39.57 0.34
CA ASP A 379 -14.95 38.36 -0.22
C ASP A 379 -15.09 37.12 0.70
N GLU A 380 -15.03 35.93 0.10
CA GLU A 380 -14.92 34.67 0.85
C GLU A 380 -13.50 34.49 1.41
N PRO A 381 -13.34 34.13 2.70
CA PRO A 381 -12.02 33.78 3.26
C PRO A 381 -11.35 32.67 2.46
N LEU A 382 -10.05 32.80 2.16
CA LEU A 382 -9.34 31.83 1.32
C LEU A 382 -9.33 30.43 1.95
N THR A 383 -9.17 30.35 3.28
CA THR A 383 -9.29 29.10 4.02
C THR A 383 -10.66 28.45 3.79
N GLN A 384 -11.74 29.24 3.85
CA GLN A 384 -13.10 28.74 3.69
C GLN A 384 -13.36 28.27 2.26
N ALA A 385 -12.93 29.03 1.26
CA ALA A 385 -13.03 28.64 -0.15
C ALA A 385 -12.25 27.35 -0.43
N THR A 386 -11.05 27.21 0.17
CA THR A 386 -10.23 25.99 0.04
C THR A 386 -10.89 24.80 0.71
N LEU A 387 -11.52 24.98 1.89
CA LEU A 387 -12.30 23.93 2.55
C LEU A 387 -13.53 23.50 1.74
N SER A 388 -14.23 24.45 1.12
CA SER A 388 -15.35 24.14 0.22
C SER A 388 -14.90 23.36 -1.01
N LEU A 389 -13.74 23.72 -1.58
CA LEU A 389 -13.13 22.93 -2.66
C LEU A 389 -12.75 21.51 -2.19
N ALA A 390 -12.17 21.38 -0.98
CA ALA A 390 -11.81 20.08 -0.42
C ALA A 390 -13.04 19.15 -0.29
N GLN A 391 -14.16 19.71 0.17
CA GLN A 391 -15.42 18.99 0.32
C GLN A 391 -15.95 18.48 -1.02
N GLU A 392 -15.91 19.32 -2.06
CA GLU A 392 -16.33 18.95 -3.42
C GLU A 392 -15.43 17.88 -4.03
N LEU A 393 -14.12 17.98 -3.79
CA LEU A 393 -13.13 17.01 -4.26
C LEU A 393 -13.09 15.72 -3.44
N HIS A 394 -13.83 15.64 -2.33
CA HIS A 394 -13.78 14.54 -1.36
C HIS A 394 -12.37 14.25 -0.81
N VAL A 395 -11.58 15.32 -0.55
CA VAL A 395 -10.23 15.24 0.00
C VAL A 395 -10.11 15.99 1.34
N GLU A 396 -9.13 15.61 2.15
CA GLU A 396 -8.80 16.33 3.38
C GLU A 396 -7.98 17.60 3.05
N CYS A 397 -8.31 18.71 3.70
CA CYS A 397 -7.51 19.92 3.67
C CYS A 397 -6.73 20.05 4.97
N ARG A 398 -5.40 19.99 4.89
CA ARG A 398 -4.52 20.21 6.04
C ARG A 398 -4.50 21.69 6.40
N LEU A 399 -4.91 22.01 7.62
CA LEU A 399 -4.79 23.36 8.17
C LEU A 399 -3.44 23.55 8.88
N HIS A 400 -2.84 24.74 8.74
CA HIS A 400 -1.66 25.13 9.52
C HIS A 400 -1.87 26.47 10.23
N ASN A 401 -1.16 26.67 11.34
CA ASN A 401 -1.26 27.86 12.20
C ASN A 401 -0.61 29.13 11.59
N GLY A 402 -0.40 29.16 10.28
CA GLY A 402 0.22 30.27 9.55
C GLY A 402 -0.75 30.96 8.60
N GLY A 403 -0.24 31.97 7.89
CA GLY A 403 -0.95 32.69 6.84
C GLY A 403 -0.41 32.38 5.43
N HIS A 404 -0.67 33.28 4.50
CA HIS A 404 -0.32 33.15 3.08
C HIS A 404 1.17 33.45 2.82
N THR A 405 2.08 32.62 3.35
CA THR A 405 3.54 32.87 3.35
C THR A 405 4.37 31.68 2.85
N ALA A 406 5.50 31.97 2.20
CA ALA A 406 6.40 30.97 1.60
C ALA A 406 6.93 29.93 2.59
N GLU A 407 7.11 30.30 3.86
CA GLU A 407 7.66 29.43 4.90
C GLU A 407 6.61 28.45 5.39
N SER A 408 5.36 28.90 5.53
CA SER A 408 4.24 28.02 5.86
C SER A 408 4.04 26.97 4.77
N TRP A 409 4.20 27.38 3.51
CA TRP A 409 4.21 26.47 2.37
C TRP A 409 5.42 25.55 2.40
N ALA A 410 6.62 26.04 2.71
CA ALA A 410 7.81 25.21 2.70
C ALA A 410 7.81 24.16 3.83
N THR A 411 7.32 24.51 5.02
CA THR A 411 7.05 23.55 6.11
C THR A 411 5.98 22.54 5.71
N GLY A 412 4.91 23.00 5.06
CA GLY A 412 3.88 22.11 4.52
C GLY A 412 4.43 21.13 3.48
N LEU A 413 5.31 21.62 2.60
CA LEU A 413 5.93 20.86 1.52
C LEU A 413 6.84 19.77 2.08
N ALA A 414 7.61 20.07 3.15
CA ALA A 414 8.42 19.08 3.85
C ALA A 414 7.59 17.93 4.47
N VAL A 415 6.30 18.16 4.75
CA VAL A 415 5.36 17.13 5.25
C VAL A 415 4.66 16.41 4.10
N GLN A 416 4.29 17.12 3.04
CA GLN A 416 3.51 16.57 1.92
C GLN A 416 4.38 15.78 0.93
N LEU A 417 5.64 16.16 0.70
CA LEU A 417 6.55 15.44 -0.20
C LEU A 417 6.76 13.97 0.19
N PRO A 418 7.01 13.61 1.47
CA PRO A 418 7.06 12.22 1.90
C PRO A 418 5.73 11.45 1.76
N GLN A 419 4.60 12.14 1.79
CA GLN A 419 3.30 11.50 1.60
C GLN A 419 3.02 11.25 0.12
N ALA A 420 3.40 12.21 -0.72
CA ALA A 420 3.25 12.16 -2.18
C ALA A 420 4.24 11.19 -2.84
N HIS A 421 5.46 11.11 -2.32
CA HIS A 421 6.54 10.24 -2.83
C HIS A 421 7.10 9.37 -1.70
N PRO A 422 6.28 8.49 -1.11
CA PRO A 422 6.68 7.75 0.08
C PRO A 422 7.79 6.78 -0.24
N ARG A 423 8.89 6.83 0.52
CA ARG A 423 9.88 5.75 0.47
C ARG A 423 9.16 4.48 0.86
N LEU A 424 9.31 3.41 0.07
CA LEU A 424 8.80 2.08 0.43
C LEU A 424 9.15 1.73 1.88
N THR A 425 10.28 2.21 2.41
CA THR A 425 10.69 2.09 3.83
C THR A 425 10.02 3.06 4.82
N ALA A 426 9.55 4.25 4.43
CA ALA A 426 8.84 5.18 5.32
C ALA A 426 7.36 4.80 5.49
N LEU A 427 6.76 4.18 4.46
CA LEU A 427 5.52 3.40 4.61
C LEU A 427 5.70 2.20 5.55
N LYS A 428 6.94 1.67 5.72
CA LYS A 428 7.25 0.52 6.57
C LYS A 428 7.26 0.83 8.08
N GLU A 429 7.30 2.08 8.54
CA GLU A 429 7.31 2.43 9.97
C GLU A 429 6.04 3.15 10.46
N ASN A 430 5.48 4.08 9.67
CA ASN A 430 4.31 4.88 10.10
C ASN A 430 3.02 4.05 10.34
N GLN A 431 2.81 2.93 9.61
CA GLN A 431 1.65 2.06 9.86
C GLN A 431 1.79 1.26 11.17
N LEU A 432 3.02 1.04 11.64
CA LEU A 432 3.34 0.24 12.82
C LEU A 432 3.55 1.09 14.08
N ASP A 433 3.44 2.42 13.99
CA ASP A 433 3.53 3.29 15.16
C ASP A 433 2.30 3.18 16.08
N SER A 434 1.15 2.81 15.51
CA SER A 434 -0.06 2.56 16.30
C SER A 434 -0.11 1.17 16.92
N VAL A 435 0.80 0.24 16.57
CA VAL A 435 0.79 -1.11 17.15
C VAL A 435 1.56 -1.16 18.47
N PRO A 436 1.10 -1.95 19.46
CA PRO A 436 1.82 -2.11 20.72
C PRO A 436 3.29 -2.54 20.50
N LYS A 437 4.22 -1.82 21.12
CA LYS A 437 5.66 -2.14 21.15
C LYS A 437 6.10 -2.48 22.59
N THR A 438 7.12 -3.31 22.75
CA THR A 438 7.78 -3.56 24.06
C THR A 438 8.64 -2.35 24.47
N GLU A 439 9.15 -2.32 25.70
CA GLU A 439 10.08 -1.28 26.15
C GLU A 439 11.35 -1.19 25.28
N ALA A 440 11.77 -2.32 24.70
CA ALA A 440 12.91 -2.40 23.77
C ALA A 440 12.55 -2.01 22.33
N GLY A 441 11.30 -1.60 22.05
CA GLY A 441 10.83 -1.15 20.74
C GLY A 441 10.40 -2.26 19.78
N ALA A 442 10.36 -3.53 20.21
CA ALA A 442 9.90 -4.65 19.38
C ALA A 442 8.36 -4.67 19.27
N ILE A 443 7.80 -5.06 18.12
CA ILE A 443 6.33 -5.21 17.98
C ILE A 443 5.84 -6.33 18.89
N ASP A 444 4.89 -6.02 19.77
CA ASP A 444 4.38 -6.93 20.78
C ASP A 444 3.20 -7.76 20.24
N LEU A 445 3.53 -8.85 19.52
CA LEU A 445 2.54 -9.76 18.96
C LEU A 445 1.82 -10.62 20.02
N THR A 446 2.23 -10.55 21.29
CA THR A 446 1.46 -11.17 22.40
C THR A 446 0.13 -10.46 22.64
N LYS A 447 0.03 -9.21 22.19
CA LYS A 447 -1.19 -8.38 22.23
C LYS A 447 -2.02 -8.46 20.95
N ALA A 448 -1.57 -9.24 19.96
CA ALA A 448 -2.31 -9.46 18.72
C ALA A 448 -3.09 -10.79 18.78
N GLU A 449 -4.25 -10.82 18.14
CA GLU A 449 -4.98 -12.05 17.90
C GLU A 449 -4.31 -12.84 16.77
N ARG A 450 -4.04 -14.13 17.03
CA ARG A 450 -3.58 -15.06 15.99
C ARG A 450 -4.80 -15.55 15.21
N ILE A 451 -5.02 -14.98 14.02
CA ILE A 451 -6.25 -15.21 13.24
C ILE A 451 -6.14 -16.42 12.29
N ALA A 452 -4.94 -16.77 11.84
CA ALA A 452 -4.73 -17.92 10.95
C ALA A 452 -3.27 -18.40 10.96
N GLU A 453 -3.05 -19.61 10.45
CA GLU A 453 -1.73 -20.18 10.19
C GLU A 453 -1.73 -20.87 8.83
N GLY A 454 -0.84 -20.45 7.93
CA GLY A 454 -0.59 -21.11 6.65
C GLY A 454 0.69 -21.95 6.68
N GLY A 455 1.05 -22.56 5.54
CA GLY A 455 2.27 -23.37 5.42
C GLY A 455 3.56 -22.57 5.67
N THR A 456 3.59 -21.30 5.24
CA THR A 456 4.79 -20.43 5.28
C THR A 456 4.67 -19.27 6.26
N HIS A 457 3.47 -18.92 6.71
CA HIS A 457 3.22 -17.72 7.51
C HIS A 457 2.27 -17.99 8.68
N VAL A 458 2.36 -17.19 9.73
CA VAL A 458 1.37 -17.08 10.81
C VAL A 458 0.78 -15.67 10.78
N LEU A 459 -0.54 -15.56 10.80
CA LEU A 459 -1.25 -14.30 10.66
C LEU A 459 -1.65 -13.77 12.03
N TYR A 460 -1.29 -12.51 12.28
CA TYR A 460 -1.61 -11.76 13.48
C TYR A 460 -2.39 -10.51 13.14
N ARG A 461 -3.32 -10.14 14.02
CA ARG A 461 -4.14 -8.95 13.88
C ARG A 461 -4.29 -8.22 15.20
N PHE A 462 -4.10 -6.90 15.18
CA PHE A 462 -4.53 -6.03 16.26
C PHE A 462 -5.95 -5.53 15.96
N SER A 463 -6.81 -5.44 16.98
CA SER A 463 -8.24 -5.15 16.81
C SER A 463 -8.53 -3.90 15.97
N GLU A 464 -7.74 -2.84 16.16
CA GLU A 464 -7.90 -1.54 15.49
C GLU A 464 -6.95 -1.33 14.31
N ALA A 465 -6.09 -2.30 13.97
CA ALA A 465 -5.15 -2.14 12.87
C ALA A 465 -5.87 -2.31 11.51
N PRO A 466 -5.66 -1.38 10.55
CA PRO A 466 -6.21 -1.49 9.20
C PRO A 466 -5.43 -2.49 8.32
N PHE A 467 -4.68 -3.41 8.91
CA PHE A 467 -3.82 -4.38 8.24
C PHE A 467 -3.67 -5.67 9.06
N VAL A 468 -3.16 -6.71 8.39
CA VAL A 468 -2.76 -8.01 8.96
C VAL A 468 -1.24 -8.14 8.89
N ILE A 469 -0.64 -8.66 9.95
CA ILE A 469 0.78 -8.98 10.00
C ILE A 469 0.94 -10.48 9.72
N LYS A 470 1.57 -10.81 8.59
CA LYS A 470 1.95 -12.19 8.22
C LYS A 470 3.40 -12.41 8.65
N VAL A 471 3.62 -13.11 9.76
CA VAL A 471 4.96 -13.48 10.22
C VAL A 471 5.43 -14.70 9.44
N MET A 472 6.58 -14.62 8.75
CA MET A 472 7.15 -15.77 8.05
C MET A 472 7.69 -16.80 9.07
N LYS A 473 7.38 -18.09 8.87
CA LYS A 473 7.86 -19.17 9.75
C LYS A 473 9.38 -19.36 9.69
N GLN A 474 9.96 -19.07 8.53
CA GLN A 474 11.40 -19.03 8.33
C GLN A 474 11.78 -17.59 8.03
N ASN A 475 12.90 -17.14 8.60
CA ASN A 475 13.39 -15.78 8.37
C ASN A 475 14.33 -15.81 7.15
N PRO A 476 13.87 -15.41 5.94
CA PRO A 476 14.71 -15.36 4.76
C PRO A 476 15.89 -14.39 4.97
N ASN A 477 16.97 -14.63 4.24
CA ASN A 477 18.06 -13.66 4.24
C ASN A 477 17.60 -12.37 3.49
N PRO A 478 18.25 -11.21 3.71
CA PRO A 478 17.83 -9.97 3.07
C PRO A 478 17.80 -9.99 1.54
N LYS A 479 18.69 -10.77 0.89
CA LYS A 479 18.71 -10.89 -0.58
C LYS A 479 17.50 -11.67 -1.09
N ASP A 480 17.10 -12.73 -0.38
CA ASP A 480 15.93 -13.52 -0.76
C ASP A 480 14.64 -12.67 -0.65
N LEU A 481 14.59 -11.77 0.34
CA LEU A 481 13.48 -10.84 0.51
C LEU A 481 13.45 -9.78 -0.60
N GLU A 482 14.62 -9.25 -0.99
CA GLU A 482 14.76 -8.31 -2.11
C GLU A 482 14.34 -8.95 -3.44
N GLU A 483 14.75 -10.21 -3.68
CA GLU A 483 14.33 -10.98 -4.86
C GLU A 483 12.83 -11.27 -4.85
N LEU A 484 12.24 -11.50 -3.67
CA LEU A 484 10.79 -11.64 -3.54
C LEU A 484 10.06 -10.33 -3.89
N GLU A 485 10.55 -9.18 -3.41
CA GLU A 485 10.01 -7.86 -3.77
C GLU A 485 10.07 -7.60 -5.28
N LYS A 486 11.17 -7.97 -5.96
CA LYS A 486 11.28 -7.87 -7.43
C LYS A 486 10.23 -8.70 -8.14
N LYS A 487 9.98 -9.93 -7.67
CA LYS A 487 8.93 -10.80 -8.25
C LYS A 487 7.53 -10.21 -8.07
N TYR A 488 7.25 -9.64 -6.90
CA TYR A 488 5.99 -8.93 -6.67
C TYR A 488 5.86 -7.67 -7.53
N ALA A 489 6.94 -6.94 -7.81
CA ALA A 489 6.89 -5.81 -8.73
C ALA A 489 6.44 -6.22 -10.14
N VAL A 490 6.96 -7.34 -10.65
CA VAL A 490 6.52 -7.90 -11.94
C VAL A 490 5.06 -8.36 -11.88
N LEU A 491 4.62 -8.93 -10.75
CA LEU A 491 3.22 -9.28 -10.53
C LEU A 491 2.32 -8.04 -10.66
N TYR A 492 2.65 -6.96 -9.96
CA TYR A 492 1.89 -5.71 -9.99
C TYR A 492 1.85 -5.11 -11.39
N GLU A 493 2.98 -5.09 -12.11
CA GLU A 493 3.05 -4.63 -13.50
C GLU A 493 2.13 -5.44 -14.43
N CYS A 494 2.05 -6.76 -14.24
CA CYS A 494 1.24 -7.63 -15.11
C CYS A 494 -0.26 -7.53 -14.82
N PHE A 495 -0.62 -7.31 -13.56
CA PHE A 495 -2.01 -7.40 -13.10
C PHE A 495 -2.69 -6.04 -12.92
N ASP A 496 -1.97 -4.98 -12.52
CA ASP A 496 -2.54 -3.66 -12.26
C ASP A 496 -2.56 -2.78 -13.51
N LYS A 497 -3.24 -3.27 -14.55
CA LYS A 497 -3.37 -2.61 -15.84
C LYS A 497 -4.62 -1.74 -15.91
N ASP A 498 -4.60 -0.75 -16.80
CA ASP A 498 -5.74 0.13 -17.09
C ASP A 498 -6.32 0.84 -15.86
N GLY A 499 -5.46 1.17 -14.89
CA GLY A 499 -5.85 1.82 -13.63
C GLY A 499 -6.56 0.91 -12.62
N LYS A 500 -6.75 -0.38 -12.94
CA LYS A 500 -7.39 -1.35 -12.04
C LYS A 500 -6.37 -1.91 -11.05
N GLN A 501 -6.67 -1.81 -9.75
CA GLN A 501 -5.84 -2.41 -8.71
C GLN A 501 -6.26 -3.87 -8.49
N ARG A 502 -5.65 -4.82 -9.21
CA ARG A 502 -5.92 -6.27 -9.15
C ARG A 502 -5.05 -7.02 -8.15
N CYS A 503 -4.00 -6.41 -7.61
CA CYS A 503 -3.18 -7.04 -6.60
C CYS A 503 -3.43 -6.48 -5.20
N ILE A 504 -3.25 -7.34 -4.19
CA ILE A 504 -3.10 -6.94 -2.80
C ILE A 504 -1.64 -6.61 -2.58
N ARG A 505 -1.37 -5.42 -2.04
CA ARG A 505 -0.01 -4.94 -1.79
C ARG A 505 0.57 -5.60 -0.54
N GLU A 506 1.56 -6.47 -0.74
CA GLU A 506 2.28 -7.11 0.35
C GLU A 506 3.61 -6.39 0.61
N ASN A 507 3.77 -5.84 1.81
CA ASN A 507 4.97 -5.11 2.19
C ASN A 507 5.88 -5.97 3.07
N HIS A 508 7.04 -6.34 2.53
CA HIS A 508 7.98 -7.24 3.19
C HIS A 508 9.01 -6.44 4.01
N ILE A 509 9.17 -6.79 5.29
CA ILE A 509 10.11 -6.14 6.19
C ILE A 509 10.65 -7.10 7.25
N ILE A 510 11.89 -6.88 7.71
CA ILE A 510 12.45 -7.54 8.89
C ILE A 510 12.41 -6.56 10.05
N LEU A 511 11.68 -6.91 11.12
CA LEU A 511 11.58 -6.10 12.35
C LEU A 511 11.73 -6.97 13.61
N PRO A 512 12.16 -6.39 14.74
CA PRO A 512 12.12 -7.06 16.02
C PRO A 512 10.66 -7.26 16.45
N VAL A 513 10.31 -8.51 16.78
CA VAL A 513 8.97 -8.88 17.27
C VAL A 513 9.08 -9.72 18.54
N GLN A 514 8.10 -9.55 19.42
CA GLN A 514 7.88 -10.37 20.61
C GLN A 514 6.76 -11.36 20.32
N LEU A 515 7.09 -12.63 20.10
CA LEU A 515 6.12 -13.71 19.88
C LEU A 515 5.66 -14.32 21.21
N PRO A 516 4.44 -14.88 21.30
CA PRO A 516 3.99 -15.60 22.48
C PRO A 516 4.98 -16.71 22.89
N GLY A 517 5.52 -16.61 24.11
CA GLY A 517 6.44 -17.62 24.67
C GLY A 517 7.88 -17.59 24.12
N LYS A 518 8.28 -16.57 23.35
CA LYS A 518 9.67 -16.41 22.84
C LYS A 518 10.25 -15.07 23.24
N ASP A 519 11.56 -14.96 23.35
CA ASP A 519 12.23 -13.67 23.56
C ASP A 519 12.14 -12.77 22.30
N PRO A 520 12.31 -11.43 22.42
CA PRO A 520 12.29 -10.54 21.28
C PRO A 520 13.34 -10.95 20.23
N GLN A 521 12.92 -11.09 18.98
CA GLN A 521 13.79 -11.52 17.88
C GLN A 521 13.38 -10.86 16.56
N ASN A 522 14.35 -10.70 15.65
CA ASN A 522 14.03 -10.25 14.29
C ASN A 522 13.25 -11.33 13.54
N ALA A 523 12.15 -10.94 12.92
CA ALA A 523 11.35 -11.80 12.05
C ALA A 523 11.02 -11.07 10.75
N ALA A 524 11.02 -11.79 9.64
CA ALA A 524 10.45 -11.31 8.39
C ALA A 524 8.92 -11.31 8.48
N LEU A 525 8.34 -10.19 8.09
CA LEU A 525 6.92 -9.90 8.14
C LEU A 525 6.48 -9.49 6.73
N SER A 526 5.26 -9.87 6.36
CA SER A 526 4.50 -9.22 5.29
C SER A 526 3.34 -8.46 5.93
N ILE A 527 3.30 -7.14 5.75
CA ILE A 527 2.21 -6.27 6.19
C ILE A 527 1.23 -6.15 5.03
N VAL A 528 -0.02 -6.54 5.29
CA VAL A 528 -1.06 -6.64 4.25
C VAL A 528 -2.25 -5.79 4.64
N PRO A 529 -2.62 -4.77 3.84
CA PRO A 529 -3.75 -3.91 4.16
C PRO A 529 -5.06 -4.69 4.14
N TYR A 530 -5.99 -4.29 4.99
CA TYR A 530 -7.31 -4.89 5.01
C TYR A 530 -8.17 -4.29 3.89
N GLU A 531 -8.34 -5.03 2.81
CA GLU A 531 -9.14 -4.59 1.68
C GLU A 531 -10.63 -4.90 1.83
N LYS A 532 -11.49 -4.07 1.20
CA LYS A 532 -12.95 -4.25 1.22
C LYS A 532 -13.37 -5.61 0.62
N CYS A 533 -12.59 -6.19 -0.29
CA CYS A 533 -12.87 -7.47 -0.95
C CYS A 533 -13.09 -8.61 0.04
N PHE A 534 -12.36 -8.62 1.17
CA PHE A 534 -12.50 -9.64 2.20
C PHE A 534 -13.87 -9.60 2.91
N LYS A 535 -14.57 -8.46 2.88
CA LYS A 535 -15.91 -8.28 3.45
C LYS A 535 -17.04 -8.50 2.43
N SER A 536 -16.73 -8.76 1.16
CA SER A 536 -17.77 -8.98 0.16
C SER A 536 -18.65 -10.18 0.53
N LYS A 537 -19.97 -10.01 0.36
CA LYS A 537 -20.96 -11.06 0.63
C LYS A 537 -20.97 -12.13 -0.46
N VAL A 538 -20.59 -11.77 -1.68
CA VAL A 538 -20.56 -12.67 -2.84
C VAL A 538 -19.10 -12.75 -3.29
N LYS A 539 -18.44 -13.82 -2.88
CA LYS A 539 -17.03 -14.08 -3.22
C LYS A 539 -16.76 -15.58 -3.31
N PHE A 540 -15.70 -15.95 -4.04
CA PHE A 540 -15.16 -17.30 -4.07
C PHE A 540 -13.66 -17.27 -4.35
N ASP A 541 -12.95 -18.26 -3.82
CA ASP A 541 -11.52 -18.43 -4.08
C ASP A 541 -11.31 -19.22 -5.36
N PHE A 542 -10.40 -18.77 -6.21
CA PHE A 542 -9.78 -19.63 -7.22
C PHE A 542 -8.73 -20.48 -6.49
N LYS A 543 -9.18 -21.58 -5.90
CA LYS A 543 -8.38 -22.47 -5.08
C LYS A 543 -8.44 -23.90 -5.60
N ILE A 544 -7.26 -24.52 -5.75
CA ILE A 544 -7.11 -25.88 -6.25
C ILE A 544 -7.33 -26.93 -5.15
N GLU A 545 -7.76 -28.12 -5.56
CA GLU A 545 -7.73 -29.36 -4.78
C GLU A 545 -6.83 -30.38 -5.51
N PRO A 546 -5.55 -30.52 -5.12
CA PRO A 546 -4.63 -31.38 -5.85
C PRO A 546 -4.96 -32.85 -5.63
N ALA A 547 -5.55 -33.46 -6.65
CA ALA A 547 -5.85 -34.88 -6.67
C ALA A 547 -4.61 -35.78 -6.55
N GLU A 548 -3.41 -35.26 -6.83
CA GLU A 548 -2.14 -35.96 -6.58
C GLU A 548 -1.97 -36.37 -5.11
N LEU A 549 -2.61 -35.64 -4.18
CA LEU A 549 -2.66 -35.97 -2.75
C LEU A 549 -3.74 -37.00 -2.39
N ASP A 550 -4.50 -37.47 -3.38
CA ASP A 550 -5.58 -38.43 -3.21
C ASP A 550 -5.37 -39.67 -4.11
N PRO A 551 -4.65 -40.68 -3.60
CA PRO A 551 -4.47 -41.97 -4.27
C PRO A 551 -5.76 -42.65 -4.72
N TYR A 552 -6.88 -42.45 -4.00
CA TYR A 552 -8.17 -43.04 -4.41
C TYR A 552 -8.64 -42.41 -5.72
N LEU A 553 -8.63 -41.07 -5.82
CA LEU A 553 -9.01 -40.37 -7.05
C LEU A 553 -8.07 -40.73 -8.21
N MET A 554 -6.76 -40.77 -7.96
CA MET A 554 -5.77 -41.11 -8.98
C MET A 554 -5.94 -42.54 -9.51
N GLU A 555 -6.27 -43.50 -8.65
CA GLU A 555 -6.48 -44.89 -9.05
C GLU A 555 -7.80 -45.08 -9.80
N HIS A 556 -8.91 -44.52 -9.29
CA HIS A 556 -10.24 -44.71 -9.86
C HIS A 556 -10.48 -43.90 -11.14
N ASN A 557 -9.73 -42.80 -11.34
CA ASN A 557 -9.89 -41.92 -12.51
C ASN A 557 -8.65 -41.92 -13.43
N LYS A 558 -7.83 -42.96 -13.41
CA LYS A 558 -6.54 -43.01 -14.13
C LYS A 558 -6.63 -42.65 -15.62
N GLU A 559 -7.64 -43.16 -16.32
CA GLU A 559 -7.85 -42.85 -17.74
C GLU A 559 -8.23 -41.37 -17.96
N LEU A 560 -9.10 -40.84 -17.09
CA LEU A 560 -9.52 -39.44 -17.11
C LEU A 560 -8.33 -38.51 -16.87
N PHE A 561 -7.47 -38.82 -15.89
CA PHE A 561 -6.23 -38.08 -15.67
C PHE A 561 -5.33 -38.10 -16.91
N GLY A 562 -5.19 -39.24 -17.58
CA GLY A 562 -4.44 -39.34 -18.83
C GLY A 562 -4.97 -38.42 -19.94
N LYS A 563 -6.31 -38.38 -20.13
CA LYS A 563 -6.95 -37.49 -21.11
C LYS A 563 -6.79 -36.01 -20.74
N ALA A 564 -7.05 -35.66 -19.47
CA ALA A 564 -6.93 -34.30 -18.97
C ALA A 564 -5.49 -33.76 -19.13
N HIS A 565 -4.47 -34.56 -18.82
CA HIS A 565 -3.07 -34.14 -18.96
C HIS A 565 -2.65 -33.91 -20.40
N LYS A 566 -3.10 -34.78 -21.31
CA LYS A 566 -2.86 -34.60 -22.74
C LYS A 566 -3.50 -33.31 -23.25
N ALA A 567 -4.72 -33.01 -22.84
CA ALA A 567 -5.44 -31.82 -23.28
C ALA A 567 -4.96 -30.51 -22.62
N LEU A 568 -4.60 -30.56 -21.33
CA LEU A 568 -4.40 -29.36 -20.50
C LEU A 568 -2.94 -29.05 -20.21
N ILE A 569 -2.00 -29.99 -20.40
CA ILE A 569 -0.57 -29.75 -20.12
C ILE A 569 0.27 -29.92 -21.39
N HIS A 570 -0.01 -30.92 -22.23
CA HIS A 570 0.76 -31.15 -23.46
C HIS A 570 0.19 -30.41 -24.67
N LYS A 571 1.02 -29.63 -25.37
CA LYS A 571 0.60 -28.82 -26.52
C LYS A 571 0.35 -29.60 -27.82
N ASN A 572 0.95 -30.80 -27.98
CA ASN A 572 1.15 -31.39 -29.31
C ASN A 572 0.12 -32.44 -29.76
N ASP A 573 -0.85 -32.84 -28.93
CA ASP A 573 -1.89 -33.80 -29.33
C ASP A 573 -3.22 -33.08 -29.61
N SER A 574 -3.34 -32.48 -30.79
CA SER A 574 -4.55 -31.80 -31.28
C SER A 574 -5.77 -32.72 -31.48
N GLU A 575 -5.67 -34.00 -31.10
CA GLU A 575 -6.71 -35.03 -31.26
C GLU A 575 -7.31 -35.54 -29.94
N SER A 576 -6.83 -35.11 -28.76
CA SER A 576 -7.43 -35.60 -27.51
C SER A 576 -8.71 -34.83 -27.18
N SER A 577 -9.88 -35.41 -27.48
CA SER A 577 -11.17 -34.90 -26.99
C SER A 577 -11.26 -35.09 -25.47
N PHE A 578 -11.15 -34.00 -24.71
CA PHE A 578 -11.42 -33.97 -23.28
C PHE A 578 -12.77 -33.30 -23.03
N ASP A 579 -13.70 -33.98 -22.34
CA ASP A 579 -14.97 -33.38 -21.94
C ASP A 579 -14.77 -32.56 -20.66
N LEU A 580 -15.02 -31.25 -20.76
CA LEU A 580 -14.92 -30.32 -19.63
C LEU A 580 -15.86 -30.69 -18.48
N ASN A 581 -16.95 -31.40 -18.75
CA ASN A 581 -17.89 -31.85 -17.72
C ASN A 581 -17.32 -32.95 -16.83
N ASP A 582 -16.22 -33.60 -17.24
CA ASP A 582 -15.54 -34.61 -16.44
C ASP A 582 -14.49 -34.01 -15.47
N TYR A 583 -14.07 -32.75 -15.68
CA TYR A 583 -13.07 -32.11 -14.81
C TYR A 583 -13.45 -32.04 -13.31
N PRO A 584 -14.73 -31.89 -12.90
CA PRO A 584 -15.11 -31.95 -11.49
C PRO A 584 -14.73 -33.26 -10.77
N PHE A 585 -14.48 -34.36 -11.49
CA PHE A 585 -13.97 -35.61 -10.90
C PHE A 585 -12.48 -35.58 -10.59
N ILE A 586 -11.76 -34.59 -11.12
CA ILE A 586 -10.35 -34.29 -10.82
C ILE A 586 -10.26 -33.23 -9.73
N ASP A 587 -11.00 -32.13 -9.89
CA ASP A 587 -11.01 -31.00 -8.94
C ASP A 587 -12.43 -30.40 -8.90
N GLU A 588 -13.15 -30.70 -7.82
CA GLU A 588 -14.56 -30.30 -7.65
C GLU A 588 -14.70 -28.76 -7.60
N ARG A 589 -13.76 -28.07 -6.95
CA ARG A 589 -13.81 -26.60 -6.78
C ARG A 589 -13.65 -25.90 -8.11
N ILE A 590 -12.66 -26.27 -8.89
CA ILE A 590 -12.46 -25.70 -10.23
C ILE A 590 -13.62 -26.12 -11.13
N GLY A 591 -14.13 -27.35 -11.00
CA GLY A 591 -15.35 -27.81 -11.67
C GLY A 591 -16.55 -26.89 -11.44
N ALA A 592 -16.78 -26.45 -10.20
CA ALA A 592 -17.84 -25.49 -9.87
C ALA A 592 -17.62 -24.12 -10.53
N ILE A 593 -16.37 -23.65 -10.64
CA ILE A 593 -16.03 -22.41 -11.37
C ILE A 593 -16.37 -22.57 -12.86
N LEU A 594 -16.01 -23.70 -13.49
CA LEU A 594 -16.32 -23.96 -14.89
C LEU A 594 -17.82 -23.91 -15.18
N GLN A 595 -18.65 -24.47 -14.30
CA GLN A 595 -20.11 -24.39 -14.40
C GLN A 595 -20.60 -22.94 -14.27
N ARG A 596 -20.01 -22.17 -13.36
CA ARG A 596 -20.39 -20.75 -13.15
C ARG A 596 -20.12 -19.91 -14.39
N LEU A 597 -19.00 -20.16 -15.08
CA LEU A 597 -18.63 -19.49 -16.33
C LEU A 597 -19.61 -19.76 -17.50
N ASP A 598 -20.42 -20.82 -17.44
CA ASP A 598 -21.50 -21.03 -18.42
C ASP A 598 -22.68 -20.09 -18.21
N SER A 599 -22.94 -19.75 -16.94
CA SER A 599 -24.16 -19.03 -16.52
C SER A 599 -23.97 -17.54 -16.29
N ASP A 600 -22.75 -17.06 -16.08
CA ASP A 600 -22.45 -15.69 -15.64
C ASP A 600 -21.50 -14.98 -16.63
N PRO A 601 -22.03 -14.19 -17.58
CA PRO A 601 -21.21 -13.51 -18.59
C PRO A 601 -20.19 -12.52 -18.02
N THR A 602 -20.54 -11.76 -16.99
CA THR A 602 -19.63 -10.74 -16.42
C THR A 602 -18.47 -11.41 -15.67
N LEU A 603 -18.70 -12.56 -15.05
CA LEU A 603 -17.62 -13.37 -14.50
C LEU A 603 -16.66 -13.89 -15.59
N ARG A 604 -17.17 -14.22 -16.79
CA ARG A 604 -16.32 -14.68 -17.90
C ARG A 604 -15.32 -13.61 -18.30
N ASP A 605 -15.77 -12.37 -18.46
CA ASP A 605 -14.89 -11.26 -18.86
C ASP A 605 -13.76 -11.05 -17.85
N VAL A 606 -14.10 -11.11 -16.56
CA VAL A 606 -13.15 -10.95 -15.45
C VAL A 606 -12.19 -12.15 -15.35
N MET A 607 -12.66 -13.36 -15.62
CA MET A 607 -11.82 -14.56 -15.70
C MET A 607 -10.87 -14.52 -16.91
N ILE A 608 -11.33 -14.03 -18.07
CA ILE A 608 -10.48 -13.81 -19.25
C ILE A 608 -9.37 -12.81 -18.92
N GLU A 609 -9.69 -11.71 -18.23
CA GLU A 609 -8.72 -10.73 -17.74
C GLU A 609 -7.67 -11.40 -16.84
N PHE A 610 -8.12 -12.12 -15.80
CA PHE A 610 -7.24 -12.83 -14.86
C PHE A 610 -6.28 -13.81 -15.57
N LEU A 611 -6.80 -14.69 -16.43
CA LEU A 611 -5.99 -15.69 -17.13
C LEU A 611 -5.00 -15.05 -18.10
N THR A 612 -5.37 -13.94 -18.73
CA THR A 612 -4.48 -13.19 -19.64
C THR A 612 -3.35 -12.53 -18.87
N HIS A 613 -3.64 -11.89 -17.73
CA HIS A 613 -2.63 -11.28 -16.87
C HIS A 613 -1.70 -12.35 -16.27
N TYR A 614 -2.24 -13.50 -15.88
CA TYR A 614 -1.42 -14.61 -15.40
C TYR A 614 -0.51 -15.16 -16.51
N ARG A 615 -1.00 -15.31 -17.75
CA ARG A 615 -0.15 -15.74 -18.87
C ARG A 615 1.05 -14.81 -19.08
N ASP A 616 0.82 -13.49 -19.06
CA ASP A 616 1.89 -12.49 -19.16
C ASP A 616 2.90 -12.60 -18.00
N PHE A 617 2.40 -12.72 -16.76
CA PHE A 617 3.23 -12.91 -15.58
C PHE A 617 4.09 -14.18 -15.66
N TYR A 618 3.49 -15.31 -16.07
CA TYR A 618 4.21 -16.57 -16.23
C TYR A 618 5.27 -16.47 -17.33
N GLN A 619 4.96 -15.85 -18.47
CA GLN A 619 5.94 -15.67 -19.56
C GLN A 619 7.15 -14.82 -19.15
N LYS A 620 6.95 -13.80 -18.31
CA LYS A 620 8.04 -12.95 -17.81
C LYS A 620 8.89 -13.60 -16.72
N THR A 621 8.30 -14.47 -15.90
CA THR A 621 8.94 -14.93 -14.65
C THR A 621 9.20 -16.43 -14.58
N GLY A 622 8.45 -17.23 -15.34
CA GLY A 622 8.37 -18.69 -15.21
C GLY A 622 7.72 -19.18 -13.91
N ILE A 623 7.12 -18.30 -13.10
CA ILE A 623 6.57 -18.62 -11.77
C ILE A 623 5.16 -19.18 -11.91
N ILE A 624 4.92 -20.34 -11.30
CA ILE A 624 3.59 -20.93 -11.15
C ILE A 624 2.99 -20.38 -9.85
N MET A 625 1.89 -19.63 -9.97
CA MET A 625 1.16 -19.08 -8.83
C MET A 625 0.60 -20.17 -7.91
N ASP A 626 0.76 -19.94 -6.61
CA ASP A 626 0.17 -20.75 -5.56
C ASP A 626 -1.32 -20.44 -5.38
N ALA A 627 -2.17 -21.30 -5.93
CA ALA A 627 -3.61 -21.28 -5.69
C ALA A 627 -4.06 -22.22 -4.55
N MET A 628 -3.15 -22.72 -3.70
CA MET A 628 -3.53 -23.55 -2.54
C MET A 628 -3.97 -22.70 -1.34
N GLY A 629 -3.35 -21.52 -1.16
CA GLY A 629 -3.66 -20.63 -0.06
C GLY A 629 -5.09 -20.07 -0.14
N PHE A 630 -5.75 -19.98 1.02
CA PHE A 630 -7.05 -19.30 1.13
C PHE A 630 -6.93 -17.82 0.78
N GLU A 631 -7.89 -17.31 -0.01
CA GLU A 631 -7.94 -15.92 -0.47
C GLU A 631 -6.65 -15.43 -1.17
N ASN A 632 -5.82 -16.35 -1.68
CA ASN A 632 -4.65 -16.01 -2.50
C ASN A 632 -5.08 -15.41 -3.85
N ILE A 633 -6.16 -15.94 -4.44
CA ILE A 633 -6.78 -15.44 -5.66
C ILE A 633 -8.28 -15.40 -5.40
N LEU A 634 -8.80 -14.20 -5.12
CA LEU A 634 -10.16 -14.00 -4.68
C LEU A 634 -10.97 -13.33 -5.79
N PHE A 635 -12.07 -13.95 -6.22
CA PHE A 635 -13.08 -13.33 -7.05
C PHE A 635 -14.24 -12.87 -6.18
N PHE A 636 -14.71 -11.64 -6.37
CA PHE A 636 -15.76 -11.06 -5.54
C PHE A 636 -16.60 -10.06 -6.32
N LYS A 637 -17.83 -9.83 -5.87
CA LYS A 637 -18.61 -8.69 -6.33
C LYS A 637 -18.35 -7.47 -5.46
N ASP A 638 -18.14 -6.33 -6.10
CA ASP A 638 -17.98 -5.04 -5.42
C ASP A 638 -19.34 -4.44 -4.99
N GLU A 639 -19.32 -3.17 -4.58
CA GLU A 639 -20.51 -2.45 -4.13
C GLU A 639 -21.52 -2.13 -5.26
N TYR A 640 -21.09 -2.26 -6.52
CA TYR A 640 -21.90 -2.07 -7.72
C TYR A 640 -22.42 -3.39 -8.30
N ASP A 641 -22.19 -4.51 -7.61
CA ASP A 641 -22.54 -5.87 -8.04
C ASP A 641 -21.75 -6.36 -9.28
N ASP A 642 -20.62 -5.72 -9.56
CA ASP A 642 -19.71 -6.08 -10.64
C ASP A 642 -18.62 -7.05 -10.15
N TRP A 643 -18.28 -8.04 -10.97
CA TRP A 643 -17.22 -8.98 -10.66
C TRP A 643 -15.85 -8.31 -10.72
N GLN A 644 -15.06 -8.56 -9.69
CA GLN A 644 -13.68 -8.14 -9.55
C GLN A 644 -12.84 -9.34 -9.09
N PHE A 645 -11.53 -9.23 -9.23
CA PHE A 645 -10.61 -10.18 -8.60
C PHE A 645 -9.43 -9.47 -7.92
N LYS A 646 -8.86 -10.14 -6.92
CA LYS A 646 -7.68 -9.72 -6.18
C LYS A 646 -6.67 -10.87 -6.06
N VAL A 647 -5.42 -10.60 -6.37
CA VAL A 647 -4.29 -11.54 -6.28
C VAL A 647 -3.38 -11.13 -5.12
N GLY A 648 -3.18 -12.03 -4.16
CA GLY A 648 -2.40 -11.85 -2.94
C GLY A 648 -1.13 -12.71 -2.91
N SER A 649 -0.99 -13.55 -1.87
CA SER A 649 0.24 -14.33 -1.56
C SER A 649 0.51 -15.52 -2.50
N VAL A 650 0.49 -15.28 -3.81
CA VAL A 650 0.63 -16.32 -4.84
C VAL A 650 2.07 -16.66 -5.19
N ILE A 651 3.05 -15.83 -4.81
CA ILE A 651 4.44 -16.06 -5.17
C ILE A 651 5.10 -16.97 -4.14
N LYS A 652 5.54 -18.15 -4.60
CA LYS A 652 6.36 -19.11 -3.85
C LYS A 652 7.67 -19.35 -4.62
N HIS A 653 8.17 -20.57 -4.55
CA HIS A 653 9.39 -21.00 -5.23
C HIS A 653 9.10 -21.87 -6.46
N ASP A 654 7.82 -22.13 -6.75
CA ASP A 654 7.36 -22.97 -7.85
C ASP A 654 7.61 -22.31 -9.22
N THR A 655 8.35 -23.00 -10.08
CA THR A 655 8.65 -22.52 -11.44
C THR A 655 8.51 -23.62 -12.46
N GLY A 656 8.05 -23.29 -13.66
CA GLY A 656 7.90 -24.28 -14.74
C GLY A 656 9.21 -24.99 -15.09
N LYS A 657 10.33 -24.27 -15.04
CA LYS A 657 11.67 -24.84 -15.24
C LYS A 657 11.99 -25.94 -14.22
N TYR A 658 11.81 -25.66 -12.93
CA TYR A 658 12.12 -26.64 -11.89
C TYR A 658 11.12 -27.80 -11.88
N THR A 659 9.84 -27.54 -12.19
CA THR A 659 8.85 -28.61 -12.39
C THR A 659 9.31 -29.56 -13.50
N ASN A 660 9.77 -29.04 -14.64
CA ASN A 660 10.31 -29.87 -15.72
C ASN A 660 11.53 -30.70 -15.28
N GLU A 661 12.48 -30.11 -14.55
CA GLU A 661 13.67 -30.82 -14.05
C GLU A 661 13.30 -31.96 -13.07
N LEU A 662 12.33 -31.71 -12.18
CA LEU A 662 11.82 -32.68 -11.23
C LEU A 662 11.15 -33.87 -11.94
N PHE A 663 10.23 -33.59 -12.87
CA PHE A 663 9.52 -34.65 -13.60
C PHE A 663 10.43 -35.40 -14.58
N ASP A 664 11.44 -34.74 -15.17
CA ASP A 664 12.48 -35.43 -15.95
C ASP A 664 13.30 -36.40 -15.08
N ALA A 665 13.59 -36.02 -13.83
CA ALA A 665 14.27 -36.90 -12.88
C ALA A 665 13.42 -38.11 -12.50
N LEU A 666 12.14 -37.91 -12.23
CA LEU A 666 11.20 -38.98 -11.92
C LEU A 666 11.02 -39.95 -13.10
N ARG A 667 10.90 -39.42 -14.33
CA ARG A 667 10.75 -40.23 -15.55
C ARG A 667 11.94 -41.13 -15.81
N HIS A 668 13.15 -40.65 -15.52
CA HIS A 668 14.39 -41.41 -15.66
C HIS A 668 14.76 -42.20 -14.40
N GLU A 669 13.82 -42.36 -13.46
CA GLU A 669 14.00 -43.12 -12.20
C GLU A 669 15.22 -42.67 -11.38
N ARG A 670 15.58 -41.39 -11.50
CA ARG A 670 16.63 -40.79 -10.67
C ARG A 670 16.08 -40.59 -9.25
N LYS A 671 16.95 -40.68 -8.25
CA LYS A 671 16.55 -40.51 -6.85
C LYS A 671 16.08 -39.06 -6.61
N VAL A 672 14.80 -38.92 -6.25
CA VAL A 672 14.16 -37.65 -5.88
C VAL A 672 13.67 -37.74 -4.44
N ASP A 673 13.99 -36.74 -3.64
CA ASP A 673 13.49 -36.62 -2.27
C ASP A 673 12.16 -35.85 -2.28
N LEU A 674 11.04 -36.57 -2.25
CA LEU A 674 9.70 -35.98 -2.22
C LEU A 674 9.31 -35.45 -0.83
N ASP A 675 10.15 -35.65 0.20
CA ASP A 675 9.94 -35.10 1.54
C ASP A 675 10.48 -33.67 1.66
N SER A 676 11.35 -33.26 0.74
CA SER A 676 11.77 -31.86 0.60
C SER A 676 10.55 -30.99 0.27
N PHE A 677 10.31 -29.95 1.07
CA PHE A 677 9.22 -28.99 0.87
C PHE A 677 9.18 -28.46 -0.58
N VAL A 678 10.35 -28.20 -1.17
CA VAL A 678 10.46 -27.68 -2.54
C VAL A 678 9.98 -28.70 -3.58
N ASN A 679 10.43 -29.94 -3.46
CA ASN A 679 10.03 -31.00 -4.38
C ASN A 679 8.55 -31.35 -4.20
N PHE A 680 8.06 -31.30 -2.96
CA PHE A 680 6.68 -31.59 -2.63
C PHE A 680 5.72 -30.64 -3.36
N THR A 681 5.89 -29.32 -3.26
CA THR A 681 4.97 -28.38 -3.93
C THR A 681 5.03 -28.52 -5.45
N HIS A 682 6.20 -28.78 -6.02
CA HIS A 682 6.36 -29.00 -7.46
C HIS A 682 5.75 -30.33 -7.93
N ALA A 683 5.78 -31.38 -7.10
CA ALA A 683 5.23 -32.69 -7.42
C ALA A 683 3.70 -32.72 -7.27
N TYR A 684 3.15 -32.06 -6.25
CA TYR A 684 1.74 -32.19 -5.88
C TYR A 684 0.90 -30.96 -6.23
N PHE A 685 1.44 -29.72 -6.18
CA PHE A 685 0.65 -28.50 -6.39
C PHE A 685 0.81 -27.92 -7.79
N SER A 686 2.03 -27.88 -8.32
CA SER A 686 2.28 -27.35 -9.67
C SER A 686 1.44 -28.02 -10.77
N PRO A 687 1.28 -29.36 -10.83
CA PRO A 687 0.44 -30.00 -11.84
C PRO A 687 -1.03 -29.57 -11.74
N ALA A 688 -1.57 -29.50 -10.51
CA ALA A 688 -2.93 -29.07 -10.25
C ALA A 688 -3.15 -27.58 -10.60
N ASN A 689 -2.22 -26.70 -10.23
CA ASN A 689 -2.26 -25.28 -10.59
C ASN A 689 -2.29 -25.09 -12.12
N ILE A 690 -1.43 -25.80 -12.86
CA ILE A 690 -1.38 -25.74 -14.33
C ILE A 690 -2.70 -26.20 -14.93
N ARG A 691 -3.22 -27.38 -14.51
CA ARG A 691 -4.49 -27.90 -15.04
C ARG A 691 -5.64 -26.94 -14.76
N ALA A 692 -5.71 -26.37 -13.56
CA ALA A 692 -6.80 -25.48 -13.15
C ALA A 692 -6.91 -24.23 -14.05
N VAL A 693 -5.79 -23.56 -14.33
CA VAL A 693 -5.83 -22.37 -15.20
C VAL A 693 -6.04 -22.72 -16.67
N ASN A 694 -5.45 -23.83 -17.13
CA ASN A 694 -5.59 -24.24 -18.53
C ASN A 694 -6.98 -24.79 -18.84
N VAL A 695 -7.66 -25.44 -17.89
CA VAL A 695 -9.05 -25.87 -18.10
C VAL A 695 -10.01 -24.68 -18.17
N CYS A 696 -9.78 -23.65 -17.35
CA CYS A 696 -10.54 -22.40 -17.44
C CYS A 696 -10.25 -21.66 -18.76
N ALA A 697 -9.00 -21.63 -19.21
CA ALA A 697 -8.64 -21.06 -20.51
C ALA A 697 -9.34 -21.81 -21.66
N MET A 698 -9.30 -23.15 -21.65
CA MET A 698 -9.99 -23.98 -22.64
C MET A 698 -11.50 -23.76 -22.64
N LYS A 699 -12.13 -23.66 -21.46
CA LYS A 699 -13.57 -23.34 -21.31
C LYS A 699 -13.95 -22.00 -21.96
N LEU A 700 -13.02 -21.04 -21.92
CA LEU A 700 -13.19 -19.69 -22.46
C LEU A 700 -12.65 -19.53 -23.88
N ASN A 701 -12.21 -20.61 -24.53
CA ASN A 701 -11.57 -20.61 -25.86
C ASN A 701 -10.33 -19.70 -25.95
N LEU A 702 -9.51 -19.69 -24.89
CA LEU A 702 -8.23 -19.01 -24.83
C LEU A 702 -7.08 -20.00 -25.01
N ASP A 703 -5.91 -19.51 -25.43
CA ASP A 703 -4.67 -20.30 -25.37
C ASP A 703 -4.36 -20.73 -23.92
N PRO A 704 -3.64 -21.85 -23.70
CA PRO A 704 -3.20 -22.23 -22.36
C PRO A 704 -2.41 -21.10 -21.68
N VAL A 705 -2.56 -20.98 -20.37
CA VAL A 705 -1.80 -20.02 -19.55
C VAL A 705 -0.35 -20.50 -19.39
N ILE A 706 -0.17 -21.80 -19.16
CA ILE A 706 1.14 -22.45 -19.01
C ILE A 706 1.21 -23.63 -19.99
N TYR A 707 2.20 -23.69 -20.87
CA TYR A 707 2.25 -24.69 -21.95
C TYR A 707 3.62 -25.34 -22.18
N ASP A 708 4.65 -24.90 -21.46
CA ASP A 708 6.04 -25.33 -21.60
C ASP A 708 6.47 -26.30 -20.49
N VAL A 709 5.54 -26.75 -19.66
CA VAL A 709 5.75 -27.76 -18.62
C VAL A 709 5.29 -29.13 -19.12
N ILE A 710 6.12 -30.16 -18.95
CA ILE A 710 5.93 -31.51 -19.49
C ILE A 710 5.77 -32.50 -18.32
N ILE A 711 4.55 -32.96 -18.09
CA ILE A 711 4.23 -33.91 -17.00
C ILE A 711 3.53 -35.14 -17.59
N ASP A 712 4.04 -36.33 -17.31
CA ASP A 712 3.37 -37.58 -17.69
C ASP A 712 2.39 -38.02 -16.59
N ALA A 713 1.18 -38.43 -16.96
CA ALA A 713 0.18 -38.91 -16.01
C ALA A 713 0.65 -40.17 -15.25
N HIS A 714 1.52 -40.98 -15.86
CA HIS A 714 2.14 -42.13 -15.20
C HIS A 714 3.07 -41.71 -14.05
N ASP A 715 3.81 -40.61 -14.20
CA ASP A 715 4.70 -40.10 -13.16
C ASP A 715 3.89 -39.59 -11.95
N LEU A 716 2.75 -38.94 -12.19
CA LEU A 716 1.84 -38.51 -11.11
C LEU A 716 1.24 -39.67 -10.34
N PHE A 717 0.85 -40.74 -11.02
CA PHE A 717 0.36 -41.95 -10.35
C PHE A 717 1.44 -42.59 -9.46
N LYS A 718 2.71 -42.57 -9.90
CA LYS A 718 3.84 -43.00 -9.05
C LYS A 718 4.01 -42.10 -7.83
N ILE A 719 3.91 -40.78 -8.01
CA ILE A 719 4.05 -39.79 -6.93
C ILE A 719 2.93 -39.95 -5.90
N SER A 720 1.66 -40.11 -6.30
CA SER A 720 0.56 -40.30 -5.34
C SER A 720 0.75 -41.56 -4.49
N LEU A 721 1.38 -42.61 -5.06
CA LEU A 721 1.71 -43.83 -4.32
C LEU A 721 2.92 -43.69 -3.39
N ALA A 722 3.72 -42.62 -3.53
CA ALA A 722 4.85 -42.31 -2.67
C ALA A 722 4.45 -41.58 -1.37
N LEU A 723 3.18 -41.20 -1.21
CA LEU A 723 2.62 -40.70 0.04
C LEU A 723 2.77 -41.73 1.17
N SER A 724 2.81 -41.26 2.41
CA SER A 724 2.98 -42.15 3.55
C SER A 724 1.79 -43.12 3.69
N ILE A 725 2.01 -44.25 4.36
CA ILE A 725 0.94 -45.25 4.54
C ILE A 725 -0.31 -44.61 5.20
N PRO A 726 -0.21 -43.81 6.27
CA PRO A 726 -1.36 -43.10 6.84
C PRO A 726 -2.06 -42.13 5.87
N GLU A 727 -1.32 -41.39 5.04
CA GLU A 727 -1.91 -40.48 4.05
C GLU A 727 -2.70 -41.26 2.99
N ARG A 728 -2.14 -42.38 2.51
CA ARG A 728 -2.85 -43.30 1.59
C ARG A 728 -4.11 -43.86 2.24
N MET A 729 -4.04 -44.31 3.50
CA MET A 729 -5.21 -44.79 4.25
C MET A 729 -6.29 -43.71 4.38
N LEU A 730 -5.90 -42.46 4.66
CA LEU A 730 -6.82 -41.33 4.79
C LEU A 730 -7.56 -41.05 3.48
N ALA A 731 -6.87 -41.10 2.33
CA ALA A 731 -7.50 -40.90 1.04
C ALA A 731 -8.67 -41.87 0.81
N TYR A 732 -8.45 -43.17 1.02
CA TYR A 732 -9.52 -44.17 0.91
C TYR A 732 -10.66 -43.95 1.94
N ALA A 733 -10.32 -43.58 3.17
CA ALA A 733 -11.32 -43.30 4.20
C ALA A 733 -12.23 -42.10 3.85
N ARG A 734 -11.68 -41.04 3.24
CA ARG A 734 -12.44 -39.85 2.80
C ARG A 734 -13.54 -40.21 1.79
N HIS A 735 -13.28 -41.18 0.92
CA HIS A 735 -14.23 -41.68 -0.07
C HIS A 735 -15.11 -42.83 0.45
N GLY A 736 -15.03 -43.16 1.74
CA GLY A 736 -15.82 -44.21 2.37
C GLY A 736 -15.38 -45.64 2.04
N ASP A 737 -14.24 -45.83 1.38
CA ASP A 737 -13.68 -47.15 1.10
C ASP A 737 -12.87 -47.69 2.29
N PHE A 738 -13.60 -48.01 3.36
CA PHE A 738 -13.02 -48.58 4.57
C PHE A 738 -12.47 -50.00 4.36
N GLU A 739 -12.92 -50.72 3.33
CA GLU A 739 -12.39 -52.05 3.01
C GLU A 739 -10.94 -51.95 2.53
N LYS A 740 -10.67 -51.09 1.54
CA LYS A 740 -9.31 -50.87 1.06
C LYS A 740 -8.43 -50.21 2.12
N MET A 741 -8.96 -49.27 2.89
CA MET A 741 -8.22 -48.68 4.03
C MET A 741 -7.81 -49.76 5.04
N LYS A 742 -8.72 -50.68 5.41
CA LYS A 742 -8.41 -51.82 6.30
C LYS A 742 -7.39 -52.77 5.69
N GLN A 743 -7.43 -53.02 4.38
CA GLN A 743 -6.42 -53.83 3.69
C GLN A 743 -5.02 -53.20 3.85
N ILE A 744 -4.89 -51.90 3.58
CA ILE A 744 -3.63 -51.16 3.73
C ILE A 744 -3.16 -51.20 5.19
N LEU A 745 -4.06 -50.94 6.15
CA LEU A 745 -3.77 -51.00 7.59
C LEU A 745 -3.22 -52.38 8.00
N HIS A 746 -3.78 -53.46 7.44
CA HIS A 746 -3.36 -54.82 7.78
C HIS A 746 -2.03 -55.20 7.12
N GLU A 747 -1.88 -54.89 5.82
CA GLU A 747 -0.68 -55.19 5.03
C GLU A 747 0.56 -54.51 5.60
N TYR A 748 0.45 -53.24 5.95
CA TYR A 748 1.57 -52.41 6.41
C TYR A 748 1.63 -52.22 7.93
N LYS A 749 0.93 -53.05 8.70
CA LYS A 749 0.82 -52.91 10.17
C LYS A 749 2.18 -52.81 10.88
N GLY A 750 3.20 -53.50 10.37
CA GLY A 750 4.55 -53.50 10.94
C GLY A 750 5.38 -52.25 10.63
N GLU A 751 4.97 -51.44 9.66
CA GLU A 751 5.67 -50.22 9.21
C GLU A 751 5.01 -48.94 9.75
N LEU A 752 3.75 -49.04 10.18
CA LEU A 752 3.00 -47.91 10.72
C LEU A 752 3.57 -47.41 12.05
N CYS A 753 3.74 -46.09 12.14
CA CYS A 753 4.18 -45.41 13.35
C CYS A 753 3.60 -44.00 13.41
N PHE A 754 3.69 -43.37 14.59
CA PHE A 754 3.51 -41.94 14.75
C PHE A 754 4.84 -41.26 14.44
N SER A 755 4.95 -40.68 13.25
CA SER A 755 6.10 -39.86 12.84
C SER A 755 5.70 -38.39 12.74
N HIS A 756 6.67 -37.47 12.77
CA HIS A 756 6.40 -36.05 12.58
C HIS A 756 5.70 -35.72 11.25
N LYS A 757 5.89 -36.56 10.22
CA LYS A 757 5.36 -36.32 8.87
C LYS A 757 3.85 -36.53 8.78
N ASP A 758 3.32 -37.56 9.43
CA ASP A 758 2.01 -38.13 9.11
C ASP A 758 1.15 -38.53 10.32
N PHE A 759 1.58 -38.20 11.54
CA PHE A 759 0.82 -38.48 12.76
C PHE A 759 -0.62 -37.92 12.75
N TRP A 760 -0.83 -36.82 12.02
CA TRP A 760 -2.11 -36.12 11.93
C TRP A 760 -3.17 -36.93 11.16
N ALA A 761 -2.76 -37.77 10.21
CA ALA A 761 -3.69 -38.53 9.36
C ALA A 761 -4.54 -39.51 10.17
N TYR A 762 -3.99 -40.09 11.24
CA TYR A 762 -4.69 -41.08 12.06
C TYR A 762 -5.96 -40.54 12.73
N SER A 763 -5.90 -39.30 13.23
CA SER A 763 -7.07 -38.67 13.86
C SER A 763 -8.15 -38.37 12.81
N LEU A 764 -7.74 -37.91 11.62
CA LEU A 764 -8.68 -37.61 10.54
C LEU A 764 -9.38 -38.86 10.02
N ILE A 765 -8.68 -39.99 9.91
CA ILE A 765 -9.32 -41.27 9.57
C ILE A 765 -10.40 -41.61 10.59
N ALA A 766 -10.15 -41.40 11.90
CA ALA A 766 -11.17 -41.63 12.93
C ALA A 766 -12.39 -40.69 12.78
N ASP A 767 -12.20 -39.49 12.24
CA ASP A 767 -13.28 -38.56 11.92
C ASP A 767 -14.09 -39.04 10.70
N GLU A 768 -13.42 -39.58 9.67
CA GLU A 768 -14.09 -40.16 8.50
C GLU A 768 -14.97 -41.36 8.85
N TYR A 769 -14.56 -42.21 9.80
CA TYR A 769 -15.44 -43.26 10.35
C TYR A 769 -16.77 -42.71 10.87
N ILE A 770 -16.74 -41.55 11.54
CA ILE A 770 -17.95 -40.91 12.08
C ILE A 770 -18.76 -40.27 10.94
N LYS A 771 -18.08 -39.54 10.04
CA LYS A 771 -18.70 -38.84 8.90
C LYS A 771 -19.46 -39.79 7.97
N HIS A 772 -18.90 -40.98 7.74
CA HIS A 772 -19.51 -42.04 6.92
C HIS A 772 -20.39 -43.02 7.72
N ALA A 773 -20.76 -42.67 8.96
CA ALA A 773 -21.65 -43.44 9.83
C ALA A 773 -21.27 -44.93 9.97
N GLN A 774 -19.97 -45.23 10.04
CA GLN A 774 -19.48 -46.57 10.31
C GLN A 774 -19.86 -47.04 11.72
N THR A 775 -19.91 -48.36 11.95
CA THR A 775 -20.37 -48.88 13.24
C THR A 775 -19.44 -48.47 14.38
N PRO A 776 -19.97 -48.26 15.61
CA PRO A 776 -19.15 -47.95 16.78
C PRO A 776 -18.02 -48.96 17.00
N GLU A 777 -18.26 -50.25 16.72
CA GLU A 777 -17.29 -51.34 16.84
C GLU A 777 -16.17 -51.23 15.80
N ALA A 778 -16.49 -50.78 14.58
CA ALA A 778 -15.50 -50.58 13.53
C ALA A 778 -14.53 -49.44 13.89
N LEU A 779 -15.06 -48.31 14.37
CA LEU A 779 -14.25 -47.21 14.88
C LEU A 779 -13.43 -47.63 16.12
N GLN A 780 -14.03 -48.39 17.03
CA GLN A 780 -13.35 -48.93 18.21
C GLN A 780 -12.17 -49.82 17.83
N THR A 781 -12.34 -50.67 16.81
CA THR A 781 -11.28 -51.55 16.32
C THR A 781 -10.13 -50.74 15.73
N TYR A 782 -10.44 -49.73 14.90
CA TYR A 782 -9.45 -48.83 14.34
C TYR A 782 -8.66 -48.07 15.42
N LEU A 783 -9.38 -47.41 16.34
CA LEU A 783 -8.77 -46.64 17.44
C LEU A 783 -7.88 -47.53 18.32
N TYR A 784 -8.31 -48.76 18.60
CA TYR A 784 -7.51 -49.72 19.33
C TYR A 784 -6.22 -50.05 18.59
N ILE A 785 -6.27 -50.41 17.30
CA ILE A 785 -5.08 -50.75 16.51
C ILE A 785 -4.09 -49.58 16.49
N VAL A 786 -4.56 -48.38 16.17
CA VAL A 786 -3.71 -47.18 16.04
C VAL A 786 -3.13 -46.77 17.38
N SER A 787 -3.86 -46.93 18.49
CA SER A 787 -3.35 -46.60 19.83
C SER A 787 -2.09 -47.39 20.23
N GLN A 788 -1.87 -48.55 19.62
CA GLN A 788 -0.73 -49.43 19.90
C GLN A 788 0.50 -49.14 19.03
N LEU A 789 0.40 -48.26 18.04
CA LEU A 789 1.51 -48.00 17.11
C LEU A 789 2.71 -47.33 17.81
N PRO A 790 3.95 -47.63 17.41
CA PRO A 790 5.15 -47.00 17.97
C PRO A 790 5.22 -45.51 17.61
N VAL A 791 6.05 -44.75 18.34
CA VAL A 791 6.35 -43.34 18.06
C VAL A 791 7.80 -43.23 17.59
N ILE A 792 8.03 -42.47 16.53
CA ILE A 792 9.36 -42.05 16.09
C ILE A 792 9.49 -40.56 16.44
N PHE A 793 10.43 -40.24 17.33
CA PHE A 793 10.64 -38.87 17.77
C PHE A 793 11.55 -38.11 16.80
N PRO A 794 11.13 -36.94 16.28
CA PRO A 794 12.01 -36.04 15.55
C PRO A 794 13.07 -35.42 16.47
N GLU A 795 14.14 -34.90 15.90
CA GLU A 795 15.22 -34.23 16.65
C GLU A 795 14.75 -32.93 17.33
N ASN A 796 13.77 -32.23 16.72
CA ASN A 796 13.18 -31.03 17.27
C ASN A 796 12.26 -31.37 18.45
N LYS A 797 12.52 -30.77 19.62
CA LYS A 797 11.76 -31.02 20.86
C LYS A 797 10.29 -30.60 20.77
N GLU A 798 9.97 -29.50 20.10
CA GLU A 798 8.58 -29.04 19.93
C GLU A 798 7.81 -30.02 19.06
N ASP A 799 8.39 -30.45 17.94
CA ASP A 799 7.77 -31.42 17.04
C ASP A 799 7.62 -32.79 17.69
N ALA A 800 8.59 -33.21 18.52
CA ALA A 800 8.51 -34.43 19.31
C ALA A 800 7.34 -34.40 20.29
N GLN A 801 7.12 -33.26 20.95
CA GLN A 801 5.98 -33.07 21.83
C GLN A 801 4.66 -33.14 21.06
N ARG A 802 4.56 -32.52 19.87
CA ARG A 802 3.35 -32.55 19.04
C ARG A 802 2.95 -33.97 18.63
N VAL A 803 3.93 -34.79 18.22
CA VAL A 803 3.68 -36.21 17.87
C VAL A 803 3.21 -37.00 19.10
N GLN A 804 3.83 -36.75 20.25
CA GLN A 804 3.45 -37.41 21.51
C GLN A 804 2.03 -37.03 21.96
N ASP A 805 1.68 -35.75 21.87
CA ASP A 805 0.35 -35.24 22.24
C ASP A 805 -0.73 -35.81 21.33
N ALA A 806 -0.47 -35.90 20.02
CA ALA A 806 -1.42 -36.51 19.09
C ALA A 806 -1.67 -38.00 19.39
N LYS A 807 -0.62 -38.76 19.73
CA LYS A 807 -0.78 -40.14 20.17
C LYS A 807 -1.59 -40.23 21.46
N LYS A 808 -1.30 -39.38 22.44
CA LYS A 808 -2.04 -39.33 23.72
C LYS A 808 -3.53 -39.03 23.48
N ALA A 809 -3.84 -38.06 22.62
CA ALA A 809 -5.20 -37.71 22.25
C ALA A 809 -5.96 -38.88 21.61
N LEU A 810 -5.30 -39.68 20.76
CA LEU A 810 -5.90 -40.87 20.17
C LEU A 810 -6.16 -41.98 21.21
N ILE A 811 -5.26 -42.18 22.17
CA ILE A 811 -5.46 -43.11 23.30
C ILE A 811 -6.65 -42.66 24.16
N GLU A 812 -6.74 -41.36 24.46
CA GLU A 812 -7.87 -40.81 25.22
C GLU A 812 -9.18 -40.96 24.46
N ARG A 813 -9.19 -40.66 23.14
CA ARG A 813 -10.34 -40.87 22.26
C ARG A 813 -10.78 -42.34 22.25
N ASN A 814 -9.84 -43.28 22.18
CA ASN A 814 -10.11 -44.71 22.28
C ASN A 814 -10.79 -45.07 23.61
N ASN A 815 -10.22 -44.63 24.74
CA ASN A 815 -10.75 -44.91 26.08
C ASN A 815 -12.17 -44.34 26.28
N VAL A 816 -12.42 -43.11 25.82
CA VAL A 816 -13.74 -42.48 25.90
C VAL A 816 -14.76 -43.24 25.04
N HIS A 817 -14.38 -43.64 23.82
CA HIS A 817 -15.25 -44.38 22.92
C HIS A 817 -15.58 -45.78 23.48
N SER A 818 -14.60 -46.50 24.03
CA SER A 818 -14.82 -47.80 24.68
C SER A 818 -15.79 -47.72 25.85
N LYS A 819 -15.68 -46.68 26.69
CA LYS A 819 -16.62 -46.45 27.80
C LYS A 819 -18.04 -46.18 27.29
N LYS A 820 -18.19 -45.46 26.18
CA LYS A 820 -19.51 -45.22 25.57
C LYS A 820 -20.16 -46.50 25.06
N ILE A 821 -19.39 -47.37 24.39
CA ILE A 821 -19.88 -48.67 23.92
C ILE A 821 -20.30 -49.54 25.12
N ALA A 822 -19.45 -49.65 26.15
CA ALA A 822 -19.77 -50.43 27.35
C ALA A 822 -21.04 -49.93 28.06
N LEU A 823 -21.19 -48.61 28.21
CA LEU A 823 -22.39 -48.01 28.79
C LEU A 823 -23.64 -48.27 27.91
N HIS A 824 -23.50 -48.19 26.59
CA HIS A 824 -24.60 -48.50 25.67
C HIS A 824 -25.01 -49.97 25.77
N GLU A 825 -24.06 -50.90 25.84
CA GLU A 825 -24.36 -52.33 26.05
C GLU A 825 -25.04 -52.60 27.40
N GLU A 826 -24.59 -51.94 28.47
CA GLU A 826 -25.19 -52.05 29.80
C GLU A 826 -26.63 -51.53 29.82
N LEU A 827 -26.88 -50.37 29.20
CA LEU A 827 -28.21 -49.79 29.01
C LEU A 827 -29.12 -50.66 28.14
N THR A 828 -28.58 -51.27 27.09
CA THR A 828 -29.34 -52.16 26.19
C THR A 828 -29.69 -53.48 26.87
N LYS A 829 -28.82 -54.00 27.75
CA LYS A 829 -29.09 -55.21 28.55
C LYS A 829 -30.07 -54.97 29.70
N SER A 830 -30.24 -53.73 30.17
CA SER A 830 -31.09 -53.37 31.31
C SER A 830 -32.51 -52.92 30.93
N VAL A 831 -32.86 -52.84 29.65
CA VAL A 831 -34.22 -52.51 29.16
C VAL A 831 -34.82 -53.74 28.43
N PRO A 832 -35.91 -54.36 28.94
CA PRO A 832 -36.57 -55.47 28.25
C PRO A 832 -37.43 -54.99 27.06
N ASP A 833 -37.41 -55.75 25.96
CA ASP A 833 -38.27 -55.68 24.77
C ASP A 833 -39.61 -54.91 24.96
N PHE A 834 -39.68 -53.67 24.46
CA PHE A 834 -40.96 -52.98 24.28
C PHE A 834 -41.41 -53.10 22.82
N LYS A 835 -42.19 -54.16 22.54
CA LYS A 835 -42.93 -54.33 21.28
C LYS A 835 -43.90 -53.17 21.08
N PHE A 836 -43.59 -52.26 20.15
CA PHE A 836 -44.59 -51.34 19.61
C PHE A 836 -45.54 -52.11 18.67
N ARG A 837 -46.78 -52.33 19.11
CA ARG A 837 -47.93 -52.60 18.23
C ARG A 837 -49.04 -51.64 18.58
N ASN A 838 -49.31 -50.69 17.68
CA ASN A 838 -50.67 -50.40 17.26
C ASN A 838 -50.68 -49.81 15.84
N ARG A 839 -51.48 -50.48 14.99
CA ARG A 839 -51.84 -50.12 13.62
C ARG A 839 -52.76 -48.90 13.62
N VAL A 840 -52.55 -47.97 12.70
CA VAL A 840 -53.64 -47.36 11.92
C VAL A 840 -53.19 -47.31 10.46
N SER A 841 -54.01 -47.86 9.57
CA SER A 841 -53.82 -47.94 8.12
C SER A 841 -54.49 -46.76 7.41
N MET A 842 -53.81 -46.12 6.45
CA MET A 842 -54.38 -45.36 5.31
C MET A 842 -53.32 -45.23 4.17
N PRO A 843 -53.74 -44.98 2.91
CA PRO A 843 -53.26 -45.66 1.68
C PRO A 843 -52.10 -44.95 0.93
N PRO A 844 -51.57 -45.48 -0.19
CA PRO A 844 -50.21 -45.16 -0.66
C PRO A 844 -50.14 -43.98 -1.65
N ARG A 845 -49.22 -43.03 -1.39
CA ARG A 845 -48.51 -42.07 -2.27
C ARG A 845 -47.95 -40.96 -1.35
N GLU A 846 -46.77 -40.37 -1.48
CA GLU A 846 -45.67 -40.35 -2.44
C GLU A 846 -44.44 -39.81 -1.69
N LYS A 847 -43.22 -40.06 -2.19
CA LYS A 847 -41.94 -39.77 -1.51
C LYS A 847 -41.75 -38.30 -1.11
N THR A 848 -41.60 -38.03 0.18
CA THR A 848 -40.84 -36.87 0.70
C THR A 848 -40.13 -37.26 2.00
N ASN A 849 -38.79 -37.23 1.97
CA ASN A 849 -37.92 -37.51 3.11
C ASN A 849 -38.02 -36.37 4.13
N ASN A 850 -38.48 -36.69 5.34
CA ASN A 850 -38.18 -35.91 6.54
C ASN A 850 -37.96 -36.89 7.69
N THR A 851 -36.68 -37.15 7.99
CA THR A 851 -36.24 -37.89 9.17
C THR A 851 -35.67 -36.92 10.18
N GLU A 852 -36.52 -36.41 11.07
CA GLU A 852 -36.06 -35.94 12.38
C GLU A 852 -35.71 -37.17 13.22
N SER A 853 -34.42 -37.42 13.39
CA SER A 853 -33.88 -38.42 14.31
C SER A 853 -33.09 -37.74 15.42
N VAL A 854 -33.05 -38.43 16.57
CA VAL A 854 -32.30 -38.33 17.85
C VAL A 854 -31.14 -37.30 17.99
N THR A 855 -30.54 -36.83 16.90
CA THR A 855 -29.49 -35.81 16.79
C THR A 855 -29.87 -34.43 17.34
N HIS A 856 -31.16 -34.07 17.38
CA HIS A 856 -31.60 -32.75 17.89
C HIS A 856 -31.47 -32.62 19.42
N ASN A 857 -31.54 -33.73 20.17
CA ASN A 857 -31.35 -33.72 21.62
C ASN A 857 -29.87 -33.69 22.03
N TYR A 858 -28.95 -34.11 21.15
CA TYR A 858 -27.50 -34.07 21.42
C TYR A 858 -26.93 -32.64 21.33
N LYS A 859 -27.45 -31.79 20.41
CA LYS A 859 -27.10 -30.36 20.35
C LYS A 859 -27.60 -29.55 21.56
N LYS A 860 -28.74 -29.94 22.14
CA LYS A 860 -29.35 -29.22 23.28
C LYS A 860 -28.65 -29.52 24.62
N GLN A 861 -28.16 -30.75 24.83
CA GLN A 861 -27.37 -31.09 26.02
C GLN A 861 -25.95 -30.49 26.02
N LEU A 862 -25.35 -30.31 24.84
CA LEU A 862 -24.05 -29.62 24.69
C LEU A 862 -24.12 -28.10 24.91
N GLN A 863 -25.31 -27.49 24.81
CA GLN A 863 -25.50 -26.06 25.11
C GLN A 863 -25.74 -25.79 26.60
N GLN A 864 -26.25 -26.76 27.37
CA GLN A 864 -26.54 -26.58 28.80
C GLN A 864 -25.35 -26.89 29.74
N THR A 865 -24.25 -27.45 29.21
CA THR A 865 -23.01 -27.71 29.99
C THR A 865 -21.94 -26.62 29.79
N LYS A 866 -22.30 -25.48 29.19
CA LYS A 866 -21.38 -24.39 28.85
C LYS A 866 -21.42 -23.18 29.80
N THR A 867 -22.07 -23.29 30.95
CA THR A 867 -22.25 -22.15 31.86
C THR A 867 -21.44 -22.14 33.15
N ASP A 868 -20.63 -23.14 33.48
CA ASP A 868 -19.80 -23.08 34.70
C ASP A 868 -18.35 -23.54 34.44
N ASP A 869 -17.43 -22.58 34.64
CA ASP A 869 -15.97 -22.65 34.84
C ASP A 869 -15.16 -23.79 34.19
N LEU A 870 -14.36 -23.43 33.17
CA LEU A 870 -13.01 -23.95 32.92
C LEU A 870 -12.24 -22.98 32.00
N HIS A 871 -11.25 -22.31 32.61
CA HIS A 871 -10.20 -21.54 31.95
C HIS A 871 -9.30 -22.44 31.07
N ASP A 872 -8.80 -21.86 29.98
CA ASP A 872 -7.70 -22.34 29.11
C ASP A 872 -7.84 -23.72 28.46
N THR A 873 -8.46 -23.77 27.27
CA THR A 873 -7.97 -24.65 26.19
C THR A 873 -8.35 -24.09 24.82
N GLN A 874 -7.33 -23.70 24.03
CA GLN A 874 -7.44 -23.21 22.66
C GLN A 874 -8.12 -24.24 21.74
N ARG A 875 -9.27 -23.86 21.16
CA ARG A 875 -9.92 -24.59 20.07
C ARG A 875 -9.16 -24.32 18.77
N PHE A 876 -8.36 -25.29 18.33
CA PHE A 876 -7.86 -25.35 16.97
C PHE A 876 -8.98 -25.76 16.02
N ILE A 877 -9.48 -24.81 15.24
CA ILE A 877 -10.31 -25.05 14.06
C ILE A 877 -9.33 -25.24 12.89
N LEU A 878 -9.02 -26.50 12.57
CA LEU A 878 -8.56 -26.89 11.25
C LEU A 878 -9.81 -27.39 10.51
N GLU A 879 -10.53 -26.45 9.91
CA GLU A 879 -11.60 -26.78 8.96
C GLU A 879 -10.94 -27.11 7.61
N GLN A 880 -11.09 -28.38 7.21
CA GLN A 880 -10.78 -28.91 5.89
C GLN A 880 -11.76 -28.38 4.85
#